data_AF-A0A9D7LJD4-F1
#
_entry.id   AF-A0A9D7LJD4-F1
#
_cell.length_a   1.000
_cell.length_b   1.000
_cell.length_c   1.000
_cell.angle_alpha   90.00
_cell.angle_beta   90.00
_cell.angle_gamma   90.00
#
_symmetry.space_group_name_H-M   'P 1'
#
loop_
_entity.id
_entity.type
_entity.pdbx_description
1 polymer ?
#
loop_
_entity_poly.entity_id
_entity_poly.type
_entity_poly.pdbx_seq_one_letter_code
_entity_poly.pdbx_strand_id
1 'polypeptide(L)'
;MKRTPLAAIVAIAIAAGIWAYQSDTRPLGEVHAQNTTVAAPTAPPGKQIPEPSAVDQDAPYQEACAREGLNESECVGRLIWFKATGGNERFHTYTFQQRIGVLVDWYRVLRADQRDDRFWAWGIINDPACCKPGDPECPAKSAAETYGFDWCPGDDVLLKYVGKTGYVDPACGLKDATLDPDDPHSQGGKADQRHSACDLKFGTSTGALGIRKFPNPRFDAARWKQLNSDLASWSGFATTKAAATGIESDQRVSKLADASVEPPFLIGTSCGSCHIAFDPLNPPADPAHPKWENIKGLIGNQYTRMSELLGSGMPKSSLEYQMFAHARPGVTDTSALSHDQINNPGTINALINVAQRPVFKGELVTKWRKAATCGTEKDEGKCWCEPGRDGKCWQKSLRDDDTTTVYLGGQKVVLPGVHHILKGGEDSIGALEAIQRVYFNIGSCSEQCWVNHFADMRQVDPQQRGFGQTSFDIGQCRRDCPNFRAVEDRLQNLLDFFASAESDQTDLHAARAKTRKVAYTPADLAADLDKEFGKGAVSRGQTVFADNCARCHSSLPEDANGPFKNRDFAAPNEAHPRKVRADFLGNDQSTPVTEVGTFRCRSLHSNHKIGHLYMEYASGTVHQRPLVADIPERNELKDGGRGYLRNISLVNVWATAPFMHNNAIGPEICGNPANKDNDFHRARYVDRDGKLLANQPDCLRYDPTVDGRFELYKLSMVELLHPKERGSKRTLTNSDLIIDVGIRPLEGKTEKPLGGFGQVRIPEGTSAGFLNGLQHKQLIGDLFLAKRDPARLEATGKKELTPTLAAMADEVLKHPARFVDILREKRDFLSANYQTCTQEIENEGHRFGEDLSEADKKALTAFLATL
;
A
#
# COMPACT_ATOMS: atom_id res chain seq x y z
N MET A 1 46.94 37.61 -2.13
CA MET A 1 45.49 37.84 -1.88
C MET A 1 44.84 38.35 -3.17
N LYS A 2 43.67 37.83 -3.54
CA LYS A 2 42.96 37.96 -4.84
C LYS A 2 43.44 36.99 -5.93
N ARG A 3 42.83 35.79 -5.97
CA ARG A 3 42.50 34.94 -7.14
C ARG A 3 42.00 33.59 -6.63
N THR A 4 40.81 33.56 -6.04
CA THR A 4 40.19 32.31 -5.54
C THR A 4 38.65 32.42 -5.44
N PRO A 5 37.93 32.65 -6.56
CA PRO A 5 36.54 32.16 -6.61
C PRO A 5 36.19 31.45 -7.94
N LEU A 6 37.18 30.91 -8.68
CA LEU A 6 36.92 30.13 -9.90
C LEU A 6 36.91 28.61 -9.69
N ALA A 7 37.42 28.09 -8.56
CA ALA A 7 37.57 26.65 -8.37
C ALA A 7 36.25 25.89 -8.06
N ALA A 8 35.22 26.58 -7.54
CA ALA A 8 33.92 25.95 -7.24
C ALA A 8 33.04 25.78 -8.49
N ILE A 9 33.21 26.62 -9.51
CA ILE A 9 32.49 26.50 -10.79
C ILE A 9 33.17 25.46 -11.70
N VAL A 10 34.48 25.25 -11.53
CA VAL A 10 35.24 24.30 -12.33
C VAL A 10 34.93 22.84 -11.97
N ALA A 11 34.47 22.51 -10.75
CA ALA A 11 34.05 21.13 -10.43
C ALA A 11 32.71 20.72 -11.09
N ILE A 12 31.79 21.68 -11.28
CA ILE A 12 30.51 21.44 -11.98
C ILE A 12 30.68 21.60 -13.50
N ALA A 13 31.60 22.45 -13.96
CA ALA A 13 31.89 22.65 -15.38
C ALA A 13 32.89 21.64 -15.97
N ILE A 14 33.80 21.02 -15.20
CA ILE A 14 34.71 19.97 -15.70
C ILE A 14 33.96 18.65 -15.93
N ALA A 15 32.90 18.37 -15.15
CA ALA A 15 32.02 17.24 -15.42
C ALA A 15 31.23 17.42 -16.74
N ALA A 16 30.95 18.67 -17.15
CA ALA A 16 30.31 18.99 -18.43
C ALA A 16 31.31 19.19 -19.60
N GLY A 17 32.56 19.60 -19.31
CA GLY A 17 33.55 20.00 -20.31
C GLY A 17 34.47 18.88 -20.80
N ILE A 18 34.72 17.83 -20.01
CA ILE A 18 35.52 16.68 -20.45
C ILE A 18 34.74 15.77 -21.43
N TRP A 19 33.42 15.90 -21.51
CA TRP A 19 32.60 15.15 -22.48
C TRP A 19 32.48 15.82 -23.86
N ALA A 20 32.87 17.10 -23.99
CA ALA A 20 32.74 17.85 -25.23
C ALA A 20 33.94 17.72 -26.20
N TYR A 21 34.94 16.88 -25.90
CA TYR A 21 36.09 16.66 -26.79
C TYR A 21 36.56 15.20 -26.82
N GLN A 22 35.63 14.26 -26.90
CA GLN A 22 35.87 12.96 -27.53
C GLN A 22 34.65 12.58 -28.37
N SER A 23 34.51 13.26 -29.51
CA SER A 23 33.78 12.72 -30.65
C SER A 23 34.58 11.53 -31.19
N ASP A 24 34.50 10.39 -30.50
CA ASP A 24 34.87 9.09 -31.06
C ASP A 24 33.61 8.57 -31.77
N THR A 25 33.59 8.78 -33.08
CA THR A 25 32.66 8.12 -34.01
C THR A 25 32.97 6.63 -34.02
N ARG A 26 32.56 5.92 -32.98
CA ARG A 26 32.39 4.48 -33.03
C ARG A 26 30.91 4.20 -33.07
N PRO A 27 30.44 3.35 -34.00
CA PRO A 27 29.04 2.95 -34.00
C PRO A 27 28.71 2.41 -32.60
N LEU A 28 27.58 2.85 -32.05
CA LEU A 28 26.99 2.27 -30.84
C LEU A 28 26.85 0.77 -31.06
N GLY A 29 27.86 0.01 -30.65
CA GLY A 29 27.72 -1.41 -30.44
C GLY A 29 26.67 -1.57 -29.37
N GLU A 30 25.60 -2.29 -29.70
CA GLU A 30 24.58 -2.71 -28.76
C GLU A 30 25.24 -3.31 -27.52
N VAL A 31 25.30 -2.54 -26.44
CA VAL A 31 25.62 -3.10 -25.12
C VAL A 31 24.32 -3.70 -24.62
N HIS A 32 24.00 -4.87 -25.18
CA HIS A 32 23.16 -5.83 -24.50
C HIS A 32 23.83 -6.07 -23.14
N ALA A 33 23.16 -5.68 -22.06
CA ALA A 33 23.32 -6.45 -20.84
C ALA A 33 23.22 -7.90 -21.28
N GLN A 34 24.24 -8.71 -20.97
CA GLN A 34 24.07 -10.16 -21.04
C GLN A 34 23.02 -10.50 -19.99
N ASN A 35 21.75 -10.24 -20.32
CA ASN A 35 20.66 -11.12 -20.01
C ASN A 35 21.24 -12.47 -20.39
N THR A 36 21.46 -13.32 -19.39
CA THR A 36 21.53 -14.76 -19.59
C THR A 36 20.52 -15.07 -20.68
N THR A 37 21.03 -15.54 -21.82
CA THR A 37 20.24 -15.87 -22.99
C THR A 37 18.97 -16.52 -22.50
N VAL A 38 17.82 -15.95 -22.87
CA VAL A 38 16.55 -16.67 -22.81
C VAL A 38 16.83 -17.95 -23.59
N ALA A 39 17.05 -19.05 -22.86
CA ALA A 39 17.21 -20.33 -23.49
C ALA A 39 15.98 -20.49 -24.38
N ALA A 40 16.20 -20.86 -25.64
CA ALA A 40 15.13 -21.29 -26.54
C ALA A 40 14.16 -22.19 -25.76
N PRO A 41 12.83 -22.12 -26.00
CA PRO A 41 11.85 -22.85 -25.21
C PRO A 41 12.22 -24.33 -25.21
N THR A 42 12.86 -24.77 -24.14
CA THR A 42 12.99 -26.18 -23.81
C THR A 42 11.56 -26.64 -23.60
N ALA A 43 11.24 -27.81 -24.18
CA ALA A 43 9.98 -28.51 -23.98
C ALA A 43 9.48 -28.35 -22.53
N PRO A 44 8.15 -28.19 -22.31
CA PRO A 44 7.62 -27.85 -20.98
C PRO A 44 8.27 -28.77 -19.96
N PRO A 45 9.04 -28.24 -18.98
CA PRO A 45 9.59 -29.08 -17.94
C PRO A 45 8.38 -29.81 -17.33
N GLY A 46 8.47 -31.13 -17.24
CA GLY A 46 7.41 -31.92 -16.59
C GLY A 46 7.01 -31.25 -15.29
N LYS A 47 5.71 -31.24 -14.98
CA LYS A 47 5.14 -30.52 -13.82
C LYS A 47 6.04 -30.68 -12.61
N GLN A 48 6.70 -29.60 -12.19
CA GLN A 48 7.59 -29.66 -11.03
C GLN A 48 6.73 -30.01 -9.82
N ILE A 49 7.10 -31.05 -9.09
CA ILE A 49 6.38 -31.50 -7.91
C ILE A 49 7.19 -31.07 -6.69
N PRO A 50 6.61 -30.27 -5.77
CA PRO A 50 7.27 -29.94 -4.51
C PRO A 50 7.62 -31.20 -3.72
N GLU A 51 8.76 -31.17 -3.01
CA GLU A 51 9.03 -32.20 -2.00
C GLU A 51 7.93 -32.12 -0.91
N PRO A 52 7.34 -33.27 -0.51
CA PRO A 52 6.34 -33.26 0.54
C PRO A 52 6.98 -32.84 1.87
N SER A 53 6.39 -31.83 2.52
CA SER A 53 6.79 -31.43 3.87
C SER A 53 6.22 -32.39 4.92
N ALA A 54 6.92 -32.52 6.04
CA ALA A 54 6.48 -33.32 7.18
C ALA A 54 5.15 -32.82 7.78
N VAL A 55 4.88 -31.52 7.65
CA VAL A 55 3.61 -30.89 8.02
C VAL A 55 3.06 -30.16 6.80
N ASP A 56 1.82 -30.48 6.42
CA ASP A 56 1.14 -29.82 5.30
C ASP A 56 0.84 -28.36 5.66
N GLN A 57 1.42 -27.44 4.89
CA GLN A 57 1.23 -26.00 5.09
C GLN A 57 -0.13 -25.48 4.58
N ASP A 58 -0.85 -26.25 3.75
CA ASP A 58 -2.15 -25.89 3.21
C ASP A 58 -3.30 -26.42 4.08
N ALA A 59 -3.08 -27.47 4.87
CA ALA A 59 -4.12 -28.11 5.69
C ALA A 59 -4.92 -27.12 6.57
N PRO A 60 -4.31 -26.20 7.35
CA PRO A 60 -5.09 -25.26 8.16
C PRO A 60 -5.93 -24.27 7.33
N TYR A 61 -5.49 -23.97 6.11
CA TYR A 61 -6.22 -23.11 5.19
C TYR A 61 -7.41 -23.85 4.59
N GLN A 62 -7.26 -25.13 4.27
CA GLN A 62 -8.36 -26.00 3.80
C GLN A 62 -9.40 -26.23 4.90
N GLU A 63 -8.96 -26.44 6.14
CA GLU A 63 -9.87 -26.51 7.29
C GLU A 63 -10.66 -25.22 7.48
N ALA A 64 -10.00 -24.06 7.32
CA ALA A 64 -10.70 -22.77 7.33
C ALA A 64 -11.69 -22.65 6.16
N CYS A 65 -11.30 -23.01 4.94
CA CYS A 65 -12.22 -23.03 3.79
C CYS A 65 -13.46 -23.88 4.08
N ALA A 66 -13.28 -25.09 4.62
CA ALA A 66 -14.38 -25.98 4.96
C ALA A 66 -15.28 -25.39 6.05
N ARG A 67 -14.69 -24.78 7.09
CA ARG A 67 -15.43 -24.12 8.18
C ARG A 67 -16.27 -22.95 7.69
N GLU A 68 -15.71 -22.12 6.81
CA GLU A 68 -16.43 -20.95 6.23
C GLU A 68 -17.35 -21.35 5.06
N GLY A 69 -17.38 -22.62 4.66
CA GLY A 69 -18.23 -23.13 3.58
C GLY A 69 -17.80 -22.66 2.18
N LEU A 70 -16.50 -22.44 1.98
CA LEU A 70 -15.94 -22.00 0.70
C LEU A 70 -15.94 -23.13 -0.33
N ASN A 71 -16.34 -22.83 -1.56
CA ASN A 71 -16.21 -23.74 -2.69
C ASN A 71 -14.76 -23.82 -3.20
N GLU A 72 -14.51 -24.70 -4.19
CA GLU A 72 -13.16 -24.93 -4.73
C GLU A 72 -12.51 -23.64 -5.28
N SER A 73 -13.25 -22.82 -6.02
CA SER A 73 -12.76 -21.56 -6.59
C SER A 73 -12.43 -20.54 -5.49
N GLU A 74 -13.35 -20.36 -4.55
CA GLU A 74 -13.19 -19.45 -3.40
C GLU A 74 -11.99 -19.86 -2.53
N CYS A 75 -11.80 -21.17 -2.29
CA CYS A 75 -10.68 -21.65 -1.49
C CYS A 75 -9.33 -21.49 -2.21
N VAL A 76 -9.27 -21.72 -3.52
CA VAL A 76 -8.07 -21.42 -4.32
C VAL A 76 -7.77 -19.92 -4.30
N GLY A 77 -8.78 -19.07 -4.48
CA GLY A 77 -8.65 -17.62 -4.34
C GLY A 77 -8.10 -17.21 -2.97
N ARG A 78 -8.62 -17.80 -1.90
CA ARG A 78 -8.13 -17.59 -0.53
C ARG A 78 -6.67 -17.97 -0.37
N LEU A 79 -6.25 -19.14 -0.85
CA LEU A 79 -4.84 -19.57 -0.78
C LEU A 79 -3.92 -18.59 -1.50
N ILE A 80 -4.30 -18.17 -2.72
CA ILE A 80 -3.54 -17.21 -3.51
C ILE A 80 -3.47 -15.87 -2.76
N TRP A 81 -4.59 -15.37 -2.22
CA TRP A 81 -4.64 -14.12 -1.46
C TRP A 81 -3.72 -14.12 -0.22
N PHE A 82 -3.68 -15.24 0.50
CA PHE A 82 -2.87 -15.39 1.70
C PHE A 82 -1.39 -15.64 1.39
N LYS A 83 -1.06 -16.35 0.31
CA LYS A 83 0.29 -16.90 0.10
C LYS A 83 1.04 -16.37 -1.12
N ALA A 84 0.36 -16.00 -2.20
CA ALA A 84 1.03 -15.64 -3.44
C ALA A 84 1.79 -14.32 -3.29
N THR A 85 3.11 -14.37 -3.46
CA THR A 85 3.95 -13.18 -3.52
C THR A 85 4.11 -12.66 -4.95
N GLY A 86 3.77 -13.46 -5.96
CA GLY A 86 3.96 -13.08 -7.36
C GLY A 86 5.43 -12.83 -7.71
N GLY A 87 6.38 -13.50 -7.05
CA GLY A 87 7.81 -13.35 -7.35
C GLY A 87 8.45 -12.07 -6.80
N ASN A 88 7.81 -11.42 -5.83
CA ASN A 88 8.33 -10.17 -5.26
C ASN A 88 9.41 -10.37 -4.17
N GLU A 89 9.89 -11.59 -3.93
CA GLU A 89 10.85 -11.86 -2.85
C GLU A 89 12.20 -11.17 -3.09
N ARG A 90 12.61 -11.06 -4.36
CA ARG A 90 13.80 -10.29 -4.74
C ARG A 90 13.56 -8.79 -4.61
N PHE A 91 12.34 -8.33 -4.88
CA PHE A 91 11.97 -6.93 -4.76
C PHE A 91 12.16 -6.44 -3.33
N HIS A 92 11.50 -7.10 -2.36
CA HIS A 92 11.56 -6.72 -0.95
C HIS A 92 12.90 -6.99 -0.28
N THR A 93 13.72 -7.90 -0.82
CA THR A 93 15.05 -8.20 -0.27
C THR A 93 16.14 -7.30 -0.85
N TYR A 94 16.03 -6.89 -2.13
CA TYR A 94 17.11 -6.16 -2.81
C TYR A 94 16.62 -4.95 -3.59
N THR A 95 15.71 -5.15 -4.54
CA THR A 95 15.36 -4.11 -5.52
C THR A 95 14.79 -2.87 -4.84
N PHE A 96 13.98 -3.06 -3.81
CA PHE A 96 13.41 -2.00 -2.99
C PHE A 96 14.51 -1.15 -2.33
N GLN A 97 15.49 -1.81 -1.74
CA GLN A 97 16.62 -1.17 -1.06
C GLN A 97 17.54 -0.47 -2.06
N GLN A 98 17.87 -1.12 -3.17
CA GLN A 98 18.87 -0.67 -4.14
C GLN A 98 18.35 0.37 -5.14
N ARG A 99 17.05 0.31 -5.49
CA ARG A 99 16.44 1.19 -6.51
C ARG A 99 15.57 2.27 -5.90
N ILE A 100 14.89 2.00 -4.79
CA ILE A 100 13.99 2.95 -4.13
C ILE A 100 14.70 3.64 -2.96
N GLY A 101 15.73 3.02 -2.38
CA GLY A 101 16.48 3.59 -1.27
C GLY A 101 15.78 3.43 0.09
N VAL A 102 14.82 2.51 0.19
CA VAL A 102 14.11 2.19 1.44
C VAL A 102 14.60 0.83 1.95
N LEU A 103 15.15 0.81 3.17
CA LEU A 103 15.75 -0.36 3.80
C LEU A 103 14.77 -1.05 4.76
N VAL A 104 14.61 -2.36 4.58
CA VAL A 104 13.76 -3.20 5.43
C VAL A 104 14.66 -4.09 6.28
N ASP A 105 14.56 -3.98 7.60
CA ASP A 105 15.19 -4.92 8.53
C ASP A 105 14.21 -6.05 8.86
N TRP A 106 14.15 -7.05 7.98
CA TRP A 106 13.26 -8.20 8.14
C TRP A 106 13.49 -8.97 9.44
N TYR A 107 14.72 -8.99 9.97
CA TYR A 107 15.00 -9.66 11.24
C TYR A 107 14.43 -8.91 12.43
N ARG A 108 14.61 -7.59 12.48
CA ARG A 108 13.99 -6.76 13.51
C ARG A 108 12.46 -6.95 13.57
N VAL A 109 11.82 -7.17 12.42
CA VAL A 109 10.36 -7.37 12.33
C VAL A 109 9.94 -8.79 12.70
N LEU A 110 10.67 -9.82 12.23
CA LEU A 110 10.19 -11.21 12.21
C LEU A 110 10.87 -12.14 13.21
N ARG A 111 11.90 -11.69 13.93
CA ARG A 111 12.64 -12.51 14.92
C ARG A 111 11.74 -13.22 15.92
N ALA A 112 12.03 -14.50 16.16
CA ALA A 112 11.18 -15.41 16.94
C ALA A 112 11.10 -15.04 18.43
N ASP A 113 12.15 -14.44 18.98
CA ASP A 113 12.19 -14.00 20.37
C ASP A 113 11.33 -12.75 20.64
N GLN A 114 10.83 -12.08 19.60
CA GLN A 114 9.84 -10.99 19.70
C GLN A 114 8.47 -11.37 19.13
N ARG A 115 8.19 -12.67 18.93
CA ARG A 115 6.89 -13.16 18.44
C ARG A 115 5.71 -12.61 19.24
N ASP A 116 5.82 -12.57 20.57
CA ASP A 116 4.73 -12.15 21.46
C ASP A 116 4.50 -10.63 21.44
N ASP A 117 5.51 -9.86 21.04
CA ASP A 117 5.44 -8.40 20.93
C ASP A 117 5.08 -7.95 19.51
N ARG A 118 5.07 -8.87 18.52
CA ARG A 118 4.97 -8.57 17.09
C ARG A 118 3.66 -7.85 16.73
N PHE A 119 2.53 -8.26 17.30
CA PHE A 119 1.25 -7.58 17.11
C PHE A 119 1.26 -6.17 17.72
N TRP A 120 1.83 -6.01 18.92
CA TRP A 120 1.86 -4.72 19.61
C TRP A 120 2.81 -3.72 18.94
N ALA A 121 3.96 -4.19 18.45
CA ALA A 121 4.94 -3.36 17.76
C ALA A 121 4.48 -2.98 16.34
N TRP A 122 4.04 -3.98 15.57
CA TRP A 122 3.87 -3.83 14.11
C TRP A 122 2.44 -3.99 13.62
N GLY A 123 1.51 -4.43 14.47
CA GLY A 123 0.15 -4.81 14.07
C GLY A 123 0.09 -6.04 13.17
N ILE A 124 1.20 -6.77 13.02
CA ILE A 124 1.29 -7.98 12.21
C ILE A 124 0.59 -9.13 12.93
N ILE A 125 -0.10 -9.98 12.16
CA ILE A 125 -0.78 -11.15 12.68
C ILE A 125 0.16 -12.36 12.61
N ASN A 126 0.38 -13.00 13.77
CA ASN A 126 1.17 -14.22 13.85
C ASN A 126 0.46 -15.37 13.12
N ASP A 127 1.22 -16.14 12.35
CA ASP A 127 0.73 -17.37 11.73
C ASP A 127 0.50 -18.42 12.83
N PRO A 128 -0.75 -18.90 13.02
CA PRO A 128 -1.08 -19.87 14.07
C PRO A 128 -0.39 -21.22 13.88
N ALA A 129 0.06 -21.55 12.66
CA ALA A 129 0.70 -22.82 12.36
C ALA A 129 2.20 -22.84 12.70
N CYS A 130 2.79 -21.68 13.01
CA CYS A 130 4.22 -21.56 13.32
C CYS A 130 4.48 -21.54 14.83
N CYS A 131 5.69 -21.95 15.22
CA CYS A 131 6.14 -22.00 16.61
C CYS A 131 7.51 -21.34 16.80
N LYS A 132 7.80 -20.92 18.03
CA LYS A 132 9.12 -20.41 18.39
C LYS A 132 10.08 -21.60 18.57
N PRO A 133 11.26 -21.60 17.91
CA PRO A 133 12.25 -22.65 18.10
C PRO A 133 12.64 -22.83 19.56
N GLY A 134 12.67 -24.08 20.03
CA GLY A 134 12.94 -24.44 21.42
C GLY A 134 11.69 -24.65 22.29
N ASP A 135 10.50 -24.24 21.83
CA ASP A 135 9.24 -24.59 22.51
C ASP A 135 9.00 -26.11 22.47
N PRO A 136 8.29 -26.70 23.47
CA PRO A 136 8.19 -28.16 23.63
C PRO A 136 7.74 -28.92 22.37
N GLU A 137 6.72 -28.40 21.68
CA GLU A 137 6.13 -29.02 20.48
C GLU A 137 6.72 -28.49 19.18
N CYS A 138 7.73 -27.61 19.26
CA CYS A 138 8.34 -27.05 18.06
C CYS A 138 9.37 -28.03 17.48
N PRO A 139 9.34 -28.32 16.16
CA PRO A 139 10.31 -29.21 15.53
C PRO A 139 11.74 -28.67 15.63
N ALA A 140 11.95 -27.37 15.42
CA ALA A 140 13.24 -26.73 15.62
C ALA A 140 13.59 -26.60 17.11
N LYS A 141 14.79 -27.03 17.50
CA LYS A 141 15.23 -27.04 18.91
C LYS A 141 15.99 -25.80 19.33
N SER A 142 16.46 -25.01 18.37
CA SER A 142 17.20 -23.79 18.62
C SER A 142 16.91 -22.74 17.54
N ALA A 143 17.05 -21.47 17.89
CA ALA A 143 16.90 -20.36 16.94
C ALA A 143 17.93 -20.43 15.78
N ALA A 144 19.07 -21.08 15.97
CA ALA A 144 20.09 -21.23 14.93
C ALA A 144 19.65 -22.13 13.77
N GLU A 145 18.74 -23.09 14.01
CA GLU A 145 18.20 -23.98 12.96
C GLU A 145 17.32 -23.24 11.96
N THR A 146 16.69 -22.13 12.38
CA THR A 146 15.77 -21.32 11.57
C THR A 146 16.32 -19.93 11.27
N TYR A 147 17.61 -19.70 11.52
CA TYR A 147 18.27 -18.39 11.38
C TYR A 147 17.59 -17.25 12.15
N GLY A 148 17.00 -17.60 13.30
CA GLY A 148 16.35 -16.68 14.24
C GLY A 148 14.89 -16.36 13.95
N PHE A 149 14.28 -16.99 12.96
CA PHE A 149 12.84 -16.88 12.66
C PHE A 149 12.02 -17.99 13.32
N ASP A 150 10.70 -17.82 13.33
CA ASP A 150 9.79 -18.89 13.73
C ASP A 150 9.98 -20.11 12.82
N TRP A 151 9.78 -21.31 13.38
CA TRP A 151 9.64 -22.53 12.58
C TRP A 151 8.21 -22.63 12.07
N CYS A 152 8.05 -22.92 10.79
CA CYS A 152 6.75 -23.00 10.12
C CYS A 152 6.62 -24.27 9.27
N PRO A 153 5.41 -24.82 9.08
CA PRO A 153 5.17 -25.92 8.15
C PRO A 153 5.75 -25.62 6.76
N GLY A 154 6.60 -26.54 6.26
CA GLY A 154 7.40 -26.36 5.05
C GLY A 154 8.89 -26.09 5.31
N ASP A 155 9.28 -25.68 6.52
CA ASP A 155 10.69 -25.39 6.86
C ASP A 155 11.58 -26.64 6.84
N ASP A 156 11.02 -27.82 7.10
CA ASP A 156 11.73 -29.10 7.00
C ASP A 156 12.25 -29.38 5.57
N VAL A 157 11.57 -28.84 4.56
CA VAL A 157 12.02 -28.84 3.16
C VAL A 157 12.86 -27.59 2.89
N LEU A 158 12.32 -26.39 3.15
CA LEU A 158 12.95 -25.12 2.78
C LEU A 158 14.38 -24.96 3.34
N LEU A 159 14.60 -25.32 4.60
CA LEU A 159 15.91 -25.15 5.25
C LEU A 159 17.01 -26.00 4.62
N LYS A 160 16.69 -27.14 3.99
CA LYS A 160 17.65 -27.98 3.27
C LYS A 160 18.30 -27.27 2.08
N TYR A 161 17.60 -26.29 1.52
CA TYR A 161 17.96 -25.55 0.32
C TYR A 161 18.55 -24.15 0.58
N VAL A 162 18.64 -23.70 1.83
CA VAL A 162 19.33 -22.43 2.14
C VAL A 162 20.80 -22.53 1.73
N GLY A 163 21.27 -21.60 0.89
CA GLY A 163 22.59 -21.63 0.26
C GLY A 163 22.73 -22.63 -0.90
N LYS A 164 21.63 -23.16 -1.43
CA LYS A 164 21.61 -24.15 -2.52
C LYS A 164 20.53 -23.85 -3.55
N THR A 165 20.72 -24.37 -4.76
CA THR A 165 19.72 -24.34 -5.83
C THR A 165 18.80 -25.57 -5.78
N GLY A 166 17.72 -25.56 -6.57
CA GLY A 166 16.84 -26.73 -6.74
C GLY A 166 15.63 -26.80 -5.81
N TYR A 167 15.36 -25.77 -5.01
CA TYR A 167 14.11 -25.66 -4.27
C TYR A 167 12.93 -25.53 -5.24
N VAL A 168 11.91 -26.38 -5.07
CA VAL A 168 10.65 -26.33 -5.82
C VAL A 168 9.61 -25.66 -4.94
N ASP A 169 9.03 -24.56 -5.44
CA ASP A 169 8.08 -23.77 -4.67
C ASP A 169 6.77 -24.55 -4.41
N PRO A 170 6.18 -24.47 -3.20
CA PRO A 170 4.94 -25.19 -2.88
C PRO A 170 3.76 -24.82 -3.78
N ALA A 171 3.73 -23.63 -4.39
CA ALA A 171 2.69 -23.27 -5.35
C ALA A 171 2.70 -24.17 -6.60
N CYS A 172 3.81 -24.85 -6.94
CA CYS A 172 3.84 -25.84 -8.01
C CYS A 172 2.89 -27.02 -7.76
N GLY A 173 2.61 -27.32 -6.49
CA GLY A 173 1.69 -28.35 -6.05
C GLY A 173 0.24 -27.89 -5.94
N LEU A 174 -0.06 -26.61 -6.24
CA LEU A 174 -1.42 -26.07 -6.13
C LEU A 174 -2.39 -26.92 -6.96
N LYS A 175 -3.42 -27.41 -6.28
CA LYS A 175 -4.59 -27.98 -6.94
C LYS A 175 -5.50 -26.83 -7.34
N ASP A 176 -5.46 -26.48 -8.61
CA ASP A 176 -6.31 -25.45 -9.17
C ASP A 176 -7.79 -25.83 -9.15
N ALA A 177 -8.65 -24.80 -9.15
CA ALA A 177 -10.08 -24.99 -9.30
C ALA A 177 -10.44 -25.47 -10.71
N THR A 178 -11.63 -26.05 -10.83
CA THR A 178 -12.22 -26.47 -12.11
C THR A 178 -12.24 -25.31 -13.11
N LEU A 179 -11.96 -25.61 -14.39
CA LEU A 179 -11.97 -24.62 -15.48
C LEU A 179 -13.38 -24.10 -15.75
N ASP A 180 -13.51 -22.79 -15.99
CA ASP A 180 -14.75 -22.21 -16.51
C ASP A 180 -14.86 -22.55 -18.02
N PRO A 181 -15.90 -23.29 -18.45
CA PRO A 181 -16.09 -23.64 -19.86
C PRO A 181 -16.37 -22.42 -20.74
N ASP A 182 -16.84 -21.30 -20.18
CA ASP A 182 -17.07 -20.06 -20.92
C ASP A 182 -15.79 -19.21 -21.05
N ASP A 183 -14.71 -19.56 -20.34
CA ASP A 183 -13.41 -18.90 -20.53
C ASP A 183 -12.90 -19.20 -21.96
N PRO A 184 -12.67 -18.18 -22.81
CA PRO A 184 -12.17 -18.38 -24.16
C PRO A 184 -10.88 -19.19 -24.22
N HIS A 185 -10.06 -19.16 -23.16
CA HIS A 185 -8.78 -19.85 -23.09
C HIS A 185 -8.90 -21.32 -22.66
N SER A 186 -10.05 -21.74 -22.12
CA SER A 186 -10.27 -23.13 -21.67
C SER A 186 -10.73 -24.08 -22.79
N GLN A 187 -11.03 -23.55 -23.99
CA GLN A 187 -11.56 -24.30 -25.13
C GLN A 187 -12.83 -25.10 -24.78
N GLY A 188 -13.76 -24.48 -24.04
CA GLY A 188 -14.98 -25.16 -23.55
C GLY A 188 -14.71 -26.09 -22.37
N GLY A 189 -13.73 -25.75 -21.53
CA GLY A 189 -13.31 -26.54 -20.36
C GLY A 189 -12.47 -27.78 -20.69
N LYS A 190 -11.99 -27.92 -21.94
CA LYS A 190 -11.29 -29.12 -22.43
C LYS A 190 -9.77 -29.03 -22.31
N ALA A 191 -9.22 -27.82 -22.27
CA ALA A 191 -7.79 -27.58 -22.24
C ALA A 191 -7.43 -26.65 -21.08
N ASP A 192 -6.61 -27.15 -20.14
CA ASP A 192 -6.01 -26.31 -19.11
C ASP A 192 -4.78 -25.58 -19.68
N GLN A 193 -4.99 -24.35 -20.13
CA GLN A 193 -3.93 -23.50 -20.69
C GLN A 193 -3.39 -22.50 -19.66
N ARG A 194 -3.70 -22.67 -18.37
CA ARG A 194 -3.20 -21.79 -17.32
C ARG A 194 -1.68 -21.85 -17.24
N HIS A 195 -1.08 -20.70 -16.94
CA HIS A 195 0.33 -20.59 -16.61
C HIS A 195 0.60 -21.32 -15.29
N SER A 196 1.83 -21.83 -15.15
CA SER A 196 2.23 -22.66 -14.02
C SER A 196 1.97 -21.95 -12.69
N ALA A 197 1.32 -22.66 -11.76
CA ALA A 197 1.10 -22.17 -10.41
C ALA A 197 2.42 -21.94 -9.64
N CYS A 198 3.53 -22.58 -10.04
CA CYS A 198 4.86 -22.32 -9.49
C CYS A 198 5.22 -20.82 -9.44
N ASP A 199 4.75 -20.04 -10.40
CA ASP A 199 5.04 -18.62 -10.52
C ASP A 199 4.10 -17.74 -9.66
N LEU A 200 3.17 -18.32 -8.91
CA LEU A 200 2.48 -17.63 -7.82
C LEU A 200 3.41 -17.39 -6.62
N LYS A 201 4.43 -18.24 -6.46
CA LYS A 201 5.47 -18.16 -5.42
C LYS A 201 4.87 -18.12 -4.01
N PHE A 202 4.47 -19.27 -3.50
CA PHE A 202 3.88 -19.37 -2.16
C PHE A 202 4.94 -19.33 -1.06
N GLY A 203 6.15 -19.85 -1.29
CA GLY A 203 7.20 -19.94 -0.26
C GLY A 203 6.73 -20.59 1.04
N THR A 204 7.46 -20.37 2.13
CA THR A 204 7.06 -20.79 3.50
C THR A 204 6.74 -19.57 4.36
N SER A 205 5.88 -19.71 5.37
CA SER A 205 5.59 -18.60 6.30
C SER A 205 6.84 -18.14 7.05
N THR A 206 6.92 -16.85 7.37
CA THR A 206 7.98 -16.31 8.25
C THR A 206 7.62 -16.38 9.73
N GLY A 207 6.42 -16.89 10.06
CA GLY A 207 5.80 -16.73 11.38
C GLY A 207 4.74 -15.63 11.41
N ALA A 208 4.65 -14.83 10.35
CA ALA A 208 3.68 -13.78 10.14
C ALA A 208 2.81 -14.07 8.90
N LEU A 209 1.49 -13.95 9.05
CA LEU A 209 0.56 -14.16 7.95
C LEU A 209 0.81 -13.16 6.82
N GLY A 210 0.91 -13.68 5.60
CA GLY A 210 1.16 -12.90 4.39
C GLY A 210 2.60 -12.42 4.17
N ILE A 211 3.56 -12.80 5.03
CA ILE A 211 4.98 -12.56 4.78
C ILE A 211 5.69 -13.92 4.65
N ARG A 212 6.29 -14.16 3.49
CA ARG A 212 6.79 -15.46 3.05
C ARG A 212 8.31 -15.44 2.87
N LYS A 213 8.98 -16.54 3.19
CA LYS A 213 10.43 -16.74 3.00
C LYS A 213 10.70 -17.79 1.94
N PHE A 214 11.78 -17.58 1.20
CA PHE A 214 12.32 -18.44 0.16
C PHE A 214 13.80 -18.66 0.44
N PRO A 215 14.36 -19.86 0.20
CA PRO A 215 15.77 -20.10 0.44
C PRO A 215 16.61 -19.25 -0.51
N ASN A 216 17.64 -18.58 0.01
CA ASN A 216 18.57 -17.83 -0.82
C ASN A 216 19.70 -18.74 -1.31
N PRO A 217 19.80 -19.06 -2.61
CA PRO A 217 20.85 -19.93 -3.14
C PRO A 217 22.25 -19.32 -3.06
N ARG A 218 22.36 -18.00 -2.83
CA ARG A 218 23.64 -17.29 -2.71
C ARG A 218 24.12 -17.13 -1.27
N PHE A 219 23.36 -17.62 -0.30
CA PHE A 219 23.73 -17.55 1.11
C PHE A 219 25.01 -18.34 1.41
N ASP A 220 25.91 -17.74 2.19
CA ASP A 220 27.12 -18.37 2.70
C ASP A 220 27.09 -18.36 4.24
N ALA A 221 26.87 -19.53 4.82
CA ALA A 221 26.75 -19.70 6.27
C ALA A 221 28.03 -19.34 7.04
N ALA A 222 29.22 -19.53 6.45
CA ALA A 222 30.49 -19.22 7.11
C ALA A 222 30.69 -17.71 7.18
N ARG A 223 30.43 -16.99 6.08
CA ARG A 223 30.45 -15.52 6.06
C ARG A 223 29.39 -14.92 6.98
N TRP A 224 28.21 -15.52 7.02
CA TRP A 224 27.14 -15.08 7.90
C TRP A 224 27.53 -15.19 9.39
N LYS A 225 28.09 -16.34 9.80
CA LYS A 225 28.63 -16.53 11.16
C LYS A 225 29.76 -15.55 11.47
N GLN A 226 30.65 -15.29 10.51
CA GLN A 226 31.71 -14.32 10.70
C GLN A 226 31.17 -12.90 10.92
N LEU A 227 30.09 -12.53 10.22
CA LEU A 227 29.45 -11.22 10.34
C LEU A 227 28.65 -11.07 11.64
N ASN A 228 27.89 -12.10 12.02
CA ASN A 228 26.88 -12.02 13.08
C ASN A 228 27.24 -12.80 14.36
N SER A 229 28.41 -13.44 14.41
CA SER A 229 28.88 -14.38 15.46
C SER A 229 28.16 -15.73 15.50
N ASP A 230 26.88 -15.80 15.11
CA ASP A 230 26.11 -17.05 15.01
C ASP A 230 25.14 -17.03 13.80
N LEU A 231 24.33 -18.08 13.64
CA LEU A 231 23.33 -18.16 12.56
C LEU A 231 21.97 -17.56 12.91
N ALA A 232 21.65 -17.44 14.20
CA ALA A 232 20.36 -16.94 14.69
C ALA A 232 20.30 -15.41 14.73
N SER A 233 21.44 -14.73 14.74
CA SER A 233 21.58 -13.29 14.83
C SER A 233 21.80 -12.64 13.46
N TRP A 234 21.25 -11.44 13.31
CA TRP A 234 21.44 -10.55 12.15
C TRP A 234 22.06 -9.22 12.57
N SER A 235 22.58 -9.13 13.81
CA SER A 235 23.06 -7.87 14.39
C SER A 235 24.16 -7.23 13.54
N GLY A 236 25.16 -8.00 13.09
CA GLY A 236 26.23 -7.50 12.22
C GLY A 236 25.73 -7.06 10.84
N PHE A 237 24.66 -7.68 10.35
CA PHE A 237 23.98 -7.31 9.09
C PHE A 237 23.27 -5.96 9.20
N ALA A 238 22.53 -5.72 10.28
CA ALA A 238 21.81 -4.47 10.53
C ALA A 238 22.72 -3.33 11.04
N THR A 239 23.87 -3.65 11.64
CA THR A 239 24.75 -2.66 12.29
C THR A 239 25.27 -1.60 11.32
N THR A 240 25.10 -0.33 11.71
CA THR A 240 25.64 0.84 11.00
C THR A 240 27.17 0.86 11.03
N LYS A 241 27.83 1.39 10.01
CA LYS A 241 29.30 1.34 9.89
C LYS A 241 30.06 2.46 10.61
N ALA A 242 29.37 3.50 11.08
CA ALA A 242 30.01 4.66 11.74
C ALA A 242 30.94 4.31 12.91
N ALA A 243 30.56 3.36 13.77
CA ALA A 243 31.43 2.97 14.90
C ALA A 243 32.73 2.30 14.42
N ALA A 244 32.67 1.55 13.31
CA ALA A 244 33.83 0.85 12.76
C ALA A 244 34.73 1.80 11.95
N THR A 245 34.15 2.70 11.15
CA THR A 245 34.91 3.60 10.27
C THR A 245 35.34 4.88 10.99
N GLY A 246 34.53 5.35 11.94
CA GLY A 246 34.64 6.66 12.58
C GLY A 246 34.19 7.82 11.68
N ILE A 247 33.47 7.52 10.58
CA ILE A 247 32.92 8.49 9.64
C ILE A 247 31.45 8.73 10.01
N GLU A 248 31.01 9.99 10.05
CA GLU A 248 29.66 10.37 10.47
C GLU A 248 28.57 9.91 9.49
N SER A 249 28.78 10.08 8.18
CA SER A 249 27.80 9.67 7.16
C SER A 249 27.51 8.17 7.15
N ASP A 250 28.45 7.35 7.63
CA ASP A 250 28.30 5.89 7.76
C ASP A 250 27.30 5.47 8.84
N GLN A 251 26.71 6.42 9.57
CA GLN A 251 25.56 6.15 10.46
C GLN A 251 24.31 5.73 9.67
N ARG A 252 24.27 6.03 8.36
CA ARG A 252 23.18 5.66 7.46
C ARG A 252 23.51 4.46 6.56
N VAL A 253 24.67 3.84 6.77
CA VAL A 253 25.15 2.72 5.94
C VAL A 253 25.20 1.45 6.77
N SER A 254 24.50 0.41 6.33
CA SER A 254 24.51 -0.94 6.89
C SER A 254 24.57 -1.99 5.77
N LYS A 255 24.69 -3.28 6.11
CA LYS A 255 24.64 -4.35 5.09
C LYS A 255 23.22 -4.60 4.57
N LEU A 256 22.19 -3.99 5.17
CA LEU A 256 20.86 -3.94 4.55
C LEU A 256 20.92 -3.29 3.17
N ALA A 257 21.69 -2.20 3.02
CA ALA A 257 21.86 -1.51 1.74
C ALA A 257 22.86 -2.19 0.78
N ASP A 258 23.66 -3.14 1.27
CA ASP A 258 24.79 -3.74 0.57
C ASP A 258 24.75 -5.27 0.67
N ALA A 259 24.32 -5.91 -0.41
CA ALA A 259 24.17 -7.36 -0.54
C ALA A 259 25.49 -8.14 -0.68
N SER A 260 26.65 -7.55 -0.32
CA SER A 260 27.94 -8.27 -0.33
C SER A 260 28.01 -9.46 0.63
N VAL A 261 27.13 -9.50 1.64
CA VAL A 261 26.82 -10.70 2.42
C VAL A 261 25.32 -10.95 2.29
N GLU A 262 24.96 -12.05 1.64
CA GLU A 262 23.57 -12.36 1.32
C GLU A 262 22.84 -12.95 2.54
N PRO A 263 21.58 -12.58 2.82
CA PRO A 263 20.79 -13.16 3.91
C PRO A 263 20.37 -14.61 3.59
N PRO A 264 20.04 -15.43 4.61
CA PRO A 264 19.65 -16.84 4.40
C PRO A 264 18.35 -16.99 3.60
N PHE A 265 17.49 -15.98 3.63
CA PHE A 265 16.20 -15.98 2.97
C PHE A 265 16.00 -14.76 2.09
N LEU A 266 15.31 -14.96 0.97
CA LEU A 266 14.59 -13.90 0.30
C LEU A 266 13.21 -13.79 0.93
N ILE A 267 12.73 -12.57 1.19
CA ILE A 267 11.44 -12.33 1.82
C ILE A 267 10.49 -11.73 0.80
N GLY A 268 9.32 -12.33 0.62
CA GLY A 268 8.24 -11.83 -0.20
C GLY A 268 7.00 -11.53 0.63
N THR A 269 6.11 -10.72 0.07
CA THR A 269 4.89 -10.25 0.74
C THR A 269 3.69 -10.63 -0.11
N SER A 270 2.61 -11.15 0.47
CA SER A 270 1.32 -11.34 -0.23
C SER A 270 0.37 -10.20 0.12
N CYS A 271 -0.77 -10.11 -0.59
CA CYS A 271 -1.82 -9.16 -0.25
C CYS A 271 -2.36 -9.37 1.19
N GLY A 272 -2.29 -10.61 1.67
CA GLY A 272 -2.66 -10.98 3.04
C GLY A 272 -1.91 -10.22 4.13
N SER A 273 -0.67 -9.77 3.90
CA SER A 273 0.12 -8.99 4.87
C SER A 273 -0.57 -7.70 5.35
N CYS A 274 -1.44 -7.14 4.50
CA CYS A 274 -2.22 -5.95 4.80
C CYS A 274 -3.68 -6.30 5.13
N HIS A 275 -4.27 -7.30 4.47
CA HIS A 275 -5.71 -7.53 4.54
C HIS A 275 -6.16 -8.55 5.59
N ILE A 276 -5.25 -9.39 6.09
CA ILE A 276 -5.55 -10.37 7.13
C ILE A 276 -5.53 -9.70 8.50
N ALA A 277 -6.62 -9.84 9.25
CA ALA A 277 -6.74 -9.35 10.63
C ALA A 277 -7.57 -10.31 11.49
N PHE A 278 -7.76 -9.95 12.76
CA PHE A 278 -8.63 -10.69 13.65
C PHE A 278 -10.10 -10.52 13.26
N ASP A 279 -10.84 -11.63 13.18
CA ASP A 279 -12.28 -11.67 12.95
C ASP A 279 -13.01 -10.94 14.10
N PRO A 280 -13.75 -9.86 13.85
CA PRO A 280 -14.50 -9.18 14.91
C PRO A 280 -15.65 -10.03 15.48
N LEU A 281 -16.10 -11.09 14.79
CA LEU A 281 -17.05 -12.04 15.34
C LEU A 281 -16.38 -13.07 16.27
N ASN A 282 -15.07 -13.24 16.18
CA ASN A 282 -14.33 -14.21 16.97
C ASN A 282 -12.91 -13.72 17.29
N PRO A 283 -12.76 -12.59 18.01
CA PRO A 283 -11.45 -12.04 18.31
C PRO A 283 -10.64 -12.99 19.21
N PRO A 284 -9.30 -13.02 19.10
CA PRO A 284 -8.49 -13.89 19.92
C PRO A 284 -8.51 -13.44 21.38
N ALA A 285 -8.42 -14.40 22.31
CA ALA A 285 -8.20 -14.11 23.73
C ALA A 285 -6.79 -13.53 23.98
N ASP A 286 -5.81 -13.99 23.20
CA ASP A 286 -4.45 -13.47 23.17
C ASP A 286 -4.04 -13.15 21.73
N PRO A 287 -3.88 -11.86 21.37
CA PRO A 287 -3.43 -11.45 20.04
C PRO A 287 -2.05 -11.99 19.63
N ALA A 288 -1.19 -12.35 20.58
CA ALA A 288 0.12 -12.95 20.30
C ALA A 288 0.01 -14.42 19.85
N HIS A 289 -1.03 -15.13 20.32
CA HIS A 289 -1.25 -16.55 20.08
C HIS A 289 -2.64 -16.82 19.48
N PRO A 290 -2.96 -16.26 18.29
CA PRO A 290 -4.25 -16.47 17.67
C PRO A 290 -4.40 -17.90 17.15
N LYS A 291 -5.65 -18.33 16.97
CA LYS A 291 -6.02 -19.57 16.26
C LYS A 291 -6.58 -19.24 14.88
N TRP A 292 -6.62 -20.23 13.98
CA TRP A 292 -7.18 -20.07 12.63
C TRP A 292 -8.66 -19.64 12.59
N GLU A 293 -9.43 -19.95 13.62
CA GLU A 293 -10.82 -19.49 13.79
C GLU A 293 -10.91 -18.00 14.16
N ASN A 294 -9.81 -17.36 14.58
CA ASN A 294 -9.76 -15.93 14.89
C ASN A 294 -9.36 -15.07 13.69
N ILE A 295 -9.11 -15.65 12.52
CA ILE A 295 -8.48 -14.97 11.38
C ILE A 295 -9.49 -14.77 10.24
N LYS A 296 -9.57 -13.54 9.73
CA LYS A 296 -10.37 -13.16 8.56
C LYS A 296 -9.49 -12.47 7.52
N GLY A 297 -9.58 -12.89 6.25
CA GLY A 297 -8.64 -12.50 5.19
C GLY A 297 -8.97 -11.20 4.46
N LEU A 298 -10.19 -10.69 4.61
CA LEU A 298 -10.74 -9.62 3.78
C LEU A 298 -11.09 -8.34 4.54
N ILE A 299 -10.93 -8.31 5.86
CA ILE A 299 -11.39 -7.17 6.68
C ILE A 299 -10.49 -5.92 6.57
N GLY A 300 -9.22 -6.08 6.18
CA GLY A 300 -8.25 -4.99 6.24
C GLY A 300 -7.68 -4.82 7.65
N ASN A 301 -6.37 -4.97 7.81
CA ASN A 301 -5.74 -4.91 9.12
C ASN A 301 -5.58 -3.47 9.61
N GLN A 302 -6.53 -3.01 10.42
CA GLN A 302 -6.52 -1.68 11.03
C GLN A 302 -5.38 -1.42 12.03
N TYR A 303 -4.63 -2.45 12.46
CA TYR A 303 -3.56 -2.32 13.45
C TYR A 303 -2.18 -2.24 12.79
N THR A 304 -2.06 -2.67 11.53
CA THR A 304 -0.76 -2.81 10.86
C THR A 304 -0.03 -1.48 10.71
N ARG A 305 1.28 -1.53 10.89
CA ARG A 305 2.24 -0.43 10.74
C ARG A 305 3.11 -0.67 9.52
N MET A 306 2.47 -0.87 8.36
CA MET A 306 3.15 -1.34 7.15
C MET A 306 4.24 -0.37 6.68
N SER A 307 4.00 0.94 6.78
CA SER A 307 5.00 1.96 6.44
C SER A 307 6.23 1.90 7.36
N GLU A 308 6.05 1.73 8.67
CA GLU A 308 7.16 1.58 9.61
C GLU A 308 7.88 0.23 9.44
N LEU A 309 7.15 -0.84 9.13
CA LEU A 309 7.71 -2.16 8.79
C LEU A 309 8.66 -2.06 7.60
N LEU A 310 8.19 -1.49 6.50
CA LEU A 310 8.98 -1.33 5.28
C LEU A 310 10.13 -0.34 5.45
N GLY A 311 10.03 0.61 6.38
CA GLY A 311 11.12 1.53 6.76
C GLY A 311 11.96 1.07 7.96
N SER A 312 11.82 -0.17 8.43
CA SER A 312 12.37 -0.64 9.72
C SER A 312 13.91 -0.61 9.81
N GLY A 313 14.60 -0.67 8.66
CA GLY A 313 16.05 -0.56 8.56
C GLY A 313 16.54 0.87 8.30
N MET A 314 15.64 1.84 8.16
CA MET A 314 15.99 3.22 7.82
C MET A 314 16.37 4.04 9.06
N PRO A 315 17.40 4.89 8.98
CA PRO A 315 17.67 5.90 9.98
C PRO A 315 16.52 6.90 10.08
N LYS A 316 16.08 7.25 11.29
CA LYS A 316 15.01 8.24 11.47
C LYS A 316 15.35 9.59 10.82
N SER A 317 16.62 9.95 10.75
CA SER A 317 17.08 11.20 10.14
C SER A 317 17.05 11.20 8.60
N SER A 318 16.65 10.11 7.95
CA SER A 318 16.57 10.04 6.48
C SER A 318 15.29 10.67 5.96
N LEU A 319 15.36 11.24 4.76
CA LEU A 319 14.22 11.83 4.07
C LEU A 319 13.12 10.79 3.81
N GLU A 320 13.49 9.60 3.33
CA GLU A 320 12.57 8.50 3.04
C GLU A 320 11.79 8.08 4.28
N TYR A 321 12.47 7.88 5.42
CA TYR A 321 11.79 7.49 6.65
C TYR A 321 10.80 8.58 7.07
N GLN A 322 11.21 9.85 7.00
CA GLN A 322 10.35 10.95 7.42
C GLN A 322 9.18 11.23 6.48
N MET A 323 9.27 10.84 5.22
CA MET A 323 8.18 10.95 4.26
C MET A 323 7.25 9.74 4.28
N PHE A 324 7.79 8.56 4.53
CA PHE A 324 7.06 7.29 4.39
C PHE A 324 6.53 6.73 5.71
N ALA A 325 7.34 6.70 6.77
CA ALA A 325 7.04 5.99 8.02
C ALA A 325 6.25 6.84 9.04
N HIS A 326 5.18 7.49 8.57
CA HIS A 326 4.36 8.44 9.34
C HIS A 326 2.85 8.15 9.32
N ALA A 327 2.42 7.11 8.59
CA ALA A 327 1.03 6.73 8.53
C ALA A 327 0.48 6.32 9.91
N ARG A 328 -0.84 6.43 10.09
CA ARG A 328 -1.51 5.88 11.28
C ARG A 328 -1.65 4.36 11.13
N PRO A 329 -1.81 3.60 12.22
CA PRO A 329 -2.16 2.18 12.14
C PRO A 329 -3.33 1.93 11.18
N GLY A 330 -3.20 0.90 10.35
CA GLY A 330 -4.21 0.52 9.36
C GLY A 330 -4.19 1.35 8.08
N VAL A 331 -3.19 2.22 7.91
CA VAL A 331 -3.06 3.15 6.80
C VAL A 331 -1.68 3.00 6.17
N THR A 332 -1.63 3.04 4.84
CA THR A 332 -0.38 3.00 4.08
C THR A 332 -0.43 4.03 2.97
N ASP A 333 0.65 4.79 2.78
CA ASP A 333 0.82 5.59 1.58
C ASP A 333 1.54 4.76 0.50
N THR A 334 0.76 4.14 -0.38
CA THR A 334 1.33 3.39 -1.51
C THR A 334 1.88 4.31 -2.61
N SER A 335 1.49 5.60 -2.65
CA SER A 335 2.05 6.56 -3.62
C SER A 335 3.39 7.12 -3.19
N ALA A 336 3.82 6.93 -1.94
CA ALA A 336 5.18 7.25 -1.51
C ALA A 336 6.26 6.50 -2.33
N LEU A 337 5.94 5.31 -2.88
CA LEU A 337 6.86 4.53 -3.71
C LEU A 337 6.87 4.97 -5.18
N SER A 338 5.70 5.21 -5.76
CA SER A 338 5.58 5.76 -7.12
C SER A 338 5.95 7.25 -7.19
N HIS A 339 5.94 7.91 -6.03
CA HIS A 339 6.23 9.30 -5.73
C HIS A 339 5.52 10.28 -6.65
N ASP A 340 4.25 10.55 -6.36
CA ASP A 340 3.46 11.59 -7.02
C ASP A 340 3.53 12.96 -6.32
N GLN A 341 4.43 13.11 -5.34
CA GLN A 341 4.57 14.30 -4.49
C GLN A 341 3.26 14.69 -3.81
N ILE A 342 2.40 13.73 -3.47
CA ILE A 342 1.18 13.96 -2.70
C ILE A 342 1.28 13.08 -1.45
N ASN A 343 1.11 13.68 -0.27
CA ASN A 343 0.97 12.91 0.96
C ASN A 343 -0.43 12.29 1.01
N ASN A 344 -0.49 10.99 0.72
CA ASN A 344 -1.71 10.29 0.39
C ASN A 344 -1.96 8.98 1.17
N PRO A 345 -1.77 8.97 2.50
CA PRO A 345 -1.98 7.76 3.27
C PRO A 345 -3.46 7.31 3.16
N GLY A 346 -3.66 6.04 2.80
CA GLY A 346 -4.97 5.43 2.57
C GLY A 346 -5.21 4.24 3.51
N THR A 347 -6.39 4.13 4.12
CA THR A 347 -6.73 2.95 4.92
C THR A 347 -6.71 1.71 4.04
N ILE A 348 -6.26 0.60 4.61
CA ILE A 348 -6.37 -0.70 3.96
C ILE A 348 -7.85 -0.99 3.78
N ASN A 349 -8.26 -1.16 2.52
CA ASN A 349 -9.67 -1.31 2.19
C ASN A 349 -10.23 -2.60 2.78
N ALA A 350 -11.34 -2.48 3.51
CA ALA A 350 -12.14 -3.63 3.86
C ALA A 350 -12.86 -4.13 2.60
N LEU A 351 -12.71 -5.42 2.30
CA LEU A 351 -13.39 -6.11 1.20
C LEU A 351 -14.61 -6.82 1.77
N ILE A 352 -15.65 -6.03 2.06
CA ILE A 352 -16.88 -6.46 2.73
C ILE A 352 -18.03 -6.46 1.72
N ASN A 353 -18.92 -7.44 1.76
CA ASN A 353 -20.11 -7.56 0.92
C ASN A 353 -19.83 -7.23 -0.56
N VAL A 354 -18.70 -7.68 -1.12
CA VAL A 354 -18.27 -7.27 -2.48
C VAL A 354 -19.32 -7.65 -3.54
N ALA A 355 -20.05 -8.74 -3.30
CA ALA A 355 -21.21 -9.17 -4.10
C ALA A 355 -22.32 -8.11 -4.27
N GLN A 356 -22.46 -7.18 -3.31
CA GLN A 356 -23.49 -6.12 -3.30
C GLN A 356 -22.92 -4.76 -3.70
N ARG A 357 -21.61 -4.70 -3.96
CA ARG A 357 -20.93 -3.45 -4.29
C ARG A 357 -21.42 -2.92 -5.64
N PRO A 358 -21.66 -1.61 -5.80
CA PRO A 358 -22.13 -1.02 -7.04
C PRO A 358 -21.24 -1.32 -8.26
N VAL A 359 -21.87 -1.36 -9.44
CA VAL A 359 -21.23 -1.41 -10.76
C VAL A 359 -21.59 -0.17 -11.58
N PHE A 360 -20.69 0.24 -12.46
CA PHE A 360 -20.78 1.46 -13.26
C PHE A 360 -20.90 1.09 -14.74
N LYS A 361 -22.06 1.39 -15.32
CA LYS A 361 -22.38 1.16 -16.74
C LYS A 361 -21.88 2.32 -17.60
N GLY A 362 -21.47 2.05 -18.83
CA GLY A 362 -21.05 3.11 -19.77
C GLY A 362 -19.67 3.70 -19.46
N GLU A 363 -18.89 3.06 -18.58
CA GLU A 363 -17.53 3.49 -18.28
C GLU A 363 -16.64 3.27 -19.50
N LEU A 364 -15.95 4.31 -19.99
CA LEU A 364 -15.08 4.22 -21.17
C LEU A 364 -13.77 3.50 -20.80
N VAL A 365 -13.71 2.19 -21.04
CA VAL A 365 -12.63 1.31 -20.59
C VAL A 365 -11.74 0.85 -21.74
N THR A 366 -10.49 1.29 -21.71
CA THR A 366 -9.40 0.72 -22.53
C THR A 366 -8.71 -0.38 -21.74
N LYS A 367 -8.86 -1.65 -22.16
CA LYS A 367 -8.18 -2.78 -21.50
C LYS A 367 -7.92 -3.95 -22.42
N TRP A 368 -7.07 -4.86 -21.93
CA TRP A 368 -6.78 -6.15 -22.55
C TRP A 368 -7.90 -7.14 -22.25
N ARG A 369 -8.56 -7.67 -23.30
CA ARG A 369 -9.63 -8.67 -23.17
C ARG A 369 -9.18 -9.98 -23.78
N LYS A 370 -9.58 -11.10 -23.18
CA LYS A 370 -9.29 -12.44 -23.69
C LYS A 370 -9.84 -12.58 -25.12
N ALA A 371 -9.02 -13.14 -26.01
CA ALA A 371 -9.33 -13.41 -27.41
C ALA A 371 -8.74 -14.76 -27.83
N ALA A 372 -9.30 -15.39 -28.87
CA ALA A 372 -8.80 -16.65 -29.40
C ALA A 372 -7.68 -16.48 -30.45
N THR A 373 -7.52 -15.28 -31.00
CA THR A 373 -6.52 -14.98 -32.04
C THR A 373 -6.30 -13.48 -32.12
N CYS A 374 -5.12 -13.05 -32.56
CA CYS A 374 -4.86 -11.66 -32.95
C CYS A 374 -5.32 -11.34 -34.38
N GLY A 375 -5.80 -12.33 -35.14
CA GLY A 375 -6.22 -12.14 -36.52
C GLY A 375 -5.09 -11.53 -37.35
N THR A 376 -5.31 -10.32 -37.87
CA THR A 376 -4.34 -9.56 -38.68
C THR A 376 -3.52 -8.54 -37.88
N GLU A 377 -3.84 -8.30 -36.59
CA GLU A 377 -3.10 -7.39 -35.73
C GLU A 377 -1.72 -7.97 -35.40
N LYS A 378 -0.66 -7.18 -35.62
CA LYS A 378 0.74 -7.56 -35.41
C LYS A 378 1.44 -6.72 -34.36
N ASP A 379 0.82 -5.62 -33.93
CA ASP A 379 1.32 -4.77 -32.87
C ASP A 379 1.12 -5.45 -31.51
N GLU A 380 2.22 -5.90 -30.90
CA GLU A 380 2.21 -6.56 -29.58
C GLU A 380 1.74 -5.64 -28.44
N GLY A 381 1.62 -4.33 -28.68
CA GLY A 381 0.98 -3.37 -27.78
C GLY A 381 -0.55 -3.31 -27.92
N LYS A 382 -1.12 -3.98 -28.91
CA LYS A 382 -2.57 -4.03 -29.19
C LYS A 382 -3.14 -5.44 -29.16
N CYS A 383 -2.37 -6.45 -29.56
CA CYS A 383 -2.76 -7.83 -29.39
C CYS A 383 -1.54 -8.72 -29.15
N TRP A 384 -1.67 -9.69 -28.25
CA TRP A 384 -0.60 -10.63 -27.96
C TRP A 384 -1.16 -12.03 -27.69
N CYS A 385 -0.51 -13.05 -28.26
CA CYS A 385 -0.79 -14.46 -28.01
C CYS A 385 0.35 -15.08 -27.22
N GLU A 386 0.04 -15.89 -26.21
CA GLU A 386 1.05 -16.57 -25.40
C GLU A 386 1.81 -17.62 -26.25
N PRO A 387 3.14 -17.52 -26.38
CA PRO A 387 3.92 -18.48 -27.16
C PRO A 387 3.74 -19.91 -26.63
N GLY A 388 3.52 -20.86 -27.54
CA GLY A 388 3.35 -22.28 -27.18
C GLY A 388 1.97 -22.65 -26.63
N ARG A 389 1.00 -21.72 -26.65
CA ARG A 389 -0.40 -21.98 -26.30
C ARG A 389 -1.29 -21.89 -27.53
N ASP A 390 -2.39 -22.63 -27.53
CA ASP A 390 -3.32 -22.68 -28.65
C ASP A 390 -4.52 -21.77 -28.42
N GLY A 391 -4.61 -20.71 -29.22
CA GLY A 391 -5.69 -19.74 -29.14
C GLY A 391 -5.76 -18.96 -27.81
N LYS A 392 -4.64 -18.85 -27.08
CA LYS A 392 -4.57 -18.05 -25.85
C LYS A 392 -4.02 -16.65 -26.15
N CYS A 393 -4.91 -15.72 -26.50
CA CYS A 393 -4.55 -14.35 -26.86
C CYS A 393 -5.32 -13.31 -26.05
N TRP A 394 -4.83 -12.07 -26.08
CA TRP A 394 -5.47 -10.90 -25.51
C TRP A 394 -5.42 -9.76 -26.50
N GLN A 395 -6.53 -9.04 -26.64
CA GLN A 395 -6.64 -7.88 -27.50
C GLN A 395 -7.03 -6.65 -26.67
N LYS A 396 -6.27 -5.57 -26.83
CA LYS A 396 -6.54 -4.28 -26.21
C LYS A 396 -7.59 -3.54 -27.03
N SER A 397 -8.65 -3.08 -26.38
CA SER A 397 -9.71 -2.31 -27.04
C SER A 397 -10.34 -1.30 -26.08
N LEU A 398 -10.92 -0.23 -26.63
CA LEU A 398 -11.76 0.72 -25.92
C LEU A 398 -13.23 0.32 -26.10
N ARG A 399 -13.97 0.20 -25.00
CA ARG A 399 -15.40 -0.14 -24.97
C ARG A 399 -16.09 0.55 -23.80
N ASP A 400 -17.43 0.59 -23.81
CA ASP A 400 -18.28 1.14 -22.74
C ASP A 400 -19.35 0.15 -22.26
N ASP A 401 -19.32 -1.08 -22.78
CA ASP A 401 -20.29 -2.16 -22.53
C ASP A 401 -19.68 -3.32 -21.73
N ASP A 402 -18.58 -3.10 -21.00
CA ASP A 402 -18.00 -4.11 -20.14
C ASP A 402 -18.97 -4.59 -19.06
N THR A 403 -18.81 -5.85 -18.66
CA THR A 403 -19.59 -6.50 -17.62
C THR A 403 -18.67 -7.08 -16.56
N THR A 404 -19.21 -7.32 -15.37
CA THR A 404 -18.49 -7.97 -14.29
C THR A 404 -19.14 -9.30 -13.97
N THR A 405 -18.38 -10.38 -14.11
CA THR A 405 -18.80 -11.72 -13.68
C THR A 405 -18.45 -11.92 -12.21
N VAL A 406 -19.44 -12.26 -11.39
CA VAL A 406 -19.29 -12.60 -9.97
C VAL A 406 -19.97 -13.93 -9.69
N TYR A 407 -19.38 -14.77 -8.87
CA TYR A 407 -20.01 -16.02 -8.42
C TYR A 407 -20.64 -15.84 -7.05
N LEU A 408 -21.96 -16.01 -6.97
CA LEU A 408 -22.74 -15.87 -5.75
C LEU A 408 -23.21 -17.25 -5.29
N GLY A 409 -22.58 -17.80 -4.25
CA GLY A 409 -22.90 -19.14 -3.75
C GLY A 409 -22.76 -20.21 -4.85
N GLY A 410 -21.73 -20.08 -5.69
CA GLY A 410 -21.46 -20.98 -6.83
C GLY A 410 -22.29 -20.69 -8.09
N GLN A 411 -23.22 -19.72 -8.07
CA GLN A 411 -23.96 -19.32 -9.26
C GLN A 411 -23.27 -18.15 -9.97
N LYS A 412 -23.02 -18.31 -11.27
CA LYS A 412 -22.44 -17.28 -12.12
C LYS A 412 -23.47 -16.17 -12.37
N VAL A 413 -23.14 -14.94 -11.99
CA VAL A 413 -23.95 -13.74 -12.21
C VAL A 413 -23.14 -12.74 -13.03
N VAL A 414 -23.77 -12.19 -14.08
CA VAL A 414 -23.15 -11.18 -14.94
C VAL A 414 -23.79 -9.82 -14.63
N LEU A 415 -23.02 -8.96 -13.96
CA LEU A 415 -23.43 -7.61 -13.62
C LEU A 415 -23.12 -6.65 -14.79
N PRO A 416 -24.05 -5.76 -15.16
CA PRO A 416 -23.83 -4.76 -16.19
C PRO A 416 -22.90 -3.64 -15.69
N GLY A 417 -21.71 -3.49 -16.29
CA GLY A 417 -20.71 -2.49 -15.90
C GLY A 417 -19.51 -3.05 -15.14
N VAL A 418 -18.66 -2.14 -14.67
CA VAL A 418 -17.42 -2.42 -13.92
C VAL A 418 -17.51 -1.96 -12.46
N HIS A 419 -16.78 -2.62 -11.56
CA HIS A 419 -16.62 -2.12 -10.19
C HIS A 419 -15.56 -1.03 -10.09
N HIS A 420 -15.73 -0.17 -9.09
CA HIS A 420 -14.81 0.89 -8.66
C HIS A 420 -14.29 0.57 -7.24
N ILE A 421 -13.41 -0.43 -7.12
CA ILE A 421 -13.03 -1.07 -5.85
C ILE A 421 -12.07 -0.24 -4.98
N LEU A 422 -11.01 0.32 -5.57
CA LEU A 422 -9.97 1.02 -4.83
C LEU A 422 -10.41 2.47 -4.55
N LYS A 423 -9.52 3.35 -4.10
CA LYS A 423 -9.92 4.73 -3.72
C LYS A 423 -9.42 5.82 -4.69
N GLY A 424 -8.45 5.52 -5.55
CA GLY A 424 -7.76 6.51 -6.38
C GLY A 424 -8.07 6.53 -7.89
N GLY A 425 -8.99 5.71 -8.37
CA GLY A 425 -9.36 5.63 -9.79
C GLY A 425 -8.48 4.70 -10.62
N GLU A 426 -7.30 4.29 -10.15
CA GLU A 426 -6.45 3.26 -10.80
C GLU A 426 -6.99 1.81 -10.67
N ASP A 427 -8.30 1.67 -10.78
CA ASP A 427 -9.08 0.43 -10.71
C ASP A 427 -10.38 0.52 -11.52
N SER A 428 -10.62 1.65 -12.20
CA SER A 428 -11.89 1.90 -12.88
C SER A 428 -12.07 1.13 -14.20
N ILE A 429 -11.17 0.19 -14.50
CA ILE A 429 -11.29 -0.70 -15.67
C ILE A 429 -11.88 -2.09 -15.34
N GLY A 430 -12.18 -2.35 -14.06
CA GLY A 430 -12.83 -3.59 -13.62
C GLY A 430 -12.22 -4.22 -12.37
N ALA A 431 -12.98 -5.13 -11.75
CA ALA A 431 -12.56 -5.81 -10.52
C ALA A 431 -11.36 -6.74 -10.71
N LEU A 432 -11.31 -7.49 -11.82
CA LEU A 432 -10.20 -8.40 -12.11
C LEU A 432 -8.90 -7.61 -12.26
N GLU A 433 -8.95 -6.47 -12.93
CA GLU A 433 -7.80 -5.60 -13.12
C GLU A 433 -7.41 -4.89 -11.81
N ALA A 434 -8.38 -4.49 -10.99
CA ALA A 434 -8.11 -4.00 -9.64
C ALA A 434 -7.36 -5.03 -8.78
N ILE A 435 -7.76 -6.31 -8.87
CA ILE A 435 -7.08 -7.43 -8.21
C ILE A 435 -5.67 -7.64 -8.78
N GLN A 436 -5.51 -7.62 -10.12
CA GLN A 436 -4.20 -7.78 -10.75
C GLN A 436 -3.22 -6.67 -10.32
N ARG A 437 -3.72 -5.43 -10.20
CA ARG A 437 -2.92 -4.26 -9.83
C ARG A 437 -2.34 -4.38 -8.43
N VAL A 438 -3.07 -4.93 -7.46
CA VAL A 438 -2.54 -5.02 -6.08
C VAL A 438 -1.31 -5.92 -5.96
N TYR A 439 -1.09 -6.86 -6.89
CA TYR A 439 0.17 -7.61 -6.97
C TYR A 439 1.36 -6.74 -7.40
N PHE A 440 1.14 -5.75 -8.27
CA PHE A 440 2.17 -4.76 -8.59
C PHE A 440 2.48 -3.86 -7.39
N ASN A 441 1.46 -3.46 -6.62
CA ASN A 441 1.66 -2.65 -5.40
C ASN A 441 2.59 -3.34 -4.38
N ILE A 442 2.55 -4.67 -4.32
CA ILE A 442 3.45 -5.47 -3.46
C ILE A 442 4.73 -5.90 -4.18
N GLY A 443 5.10 -5.40 -5.35
CA GLY A 443 6.43 -5.70 -5.91
C GLY A 443 6.49 -6.77 -7.03
N SER A 444 5.37 -7.44 -7.35
CA SER A 444 5.35 -8.46 -8.42
C SER A 444 5.81 -7.87 -9.74
N CYS A 445 6.62 -8.59 -10.53
CA CYS A 445 7.11 -8.14 -11.84
C CYS A 445 7.92 -6.82 -11.84
N SER A 446 8.43 -6.40 -10.69
CA SER A 446 9.13 -5.10 -10.55
C SER A 446 10.28 -4.91 -11.53
N GLU A 447 11.20 -5.88 -11.59
CA GLU A 447 12.41 -5.78 -12.43
C GLU A 447 12.10 -5.92 -13.92
N GLN A 448 11.04 -6.65 -14.27
CA GLN A 448 10.65 -6.92 -15.65
C GLN A 448 9.91 -5.73 -16.26
N CYS A 449 9.06 -5.03 -15.49
CA CYS A 449 8.00 -4.24 -16.11
C CYS A 449 7.83 -2.82 -15.61
N TRP A 450 8.07 -2.52 -14.32
CA TRP A 450 7.64 -1.22 -13.78
C TRP A 450 8.65 -0.48 -12.91
N VAL A 451 9.71 -1.10 -12.35
CA VAL A 451 10.63 -0.38 -11.44
C VAL A 451 11.38 0.77 -12.14
N ASN A 452 11.57 0.69 -13.45
CA ASN A 452 12.20 1.75 -14.25
C ASN A 452 11.27 2.92 -14.59
N HIS A 453 10.01 2.84 -14.18
CA HIS A 453 8.97 3.85 -14.42
C HIS A 453 8.73 4.76 -13.21
N PHE A 454 9.42 4.53 -12.08
CA PHE A 454 9.34 5.37 -10.90
C PHE A 454 10.16 6.65 -10.99
N ALA A 455 9.74 7.66 -10.24
CA ALA A 455 10.54 8.83 -9.96
C ALA A 455 11.56 8.52 -8.84
N ASP A 456 12.84 8.76 -9.08
CA ASP A 456 13.90 8.75 -8.07
C ASP A 456 13.96 10.14 -7.41
N MET A 457 13.64 10.25 -6.13
CA MET A 457 13.63 11.53 -5.39
C MET A 457 14.97 12.28 -5.43
N ARG A 458 16.09 11.59 -5.66
CA ARG A 458 17.43 12.22 -5.73
C ARG A 458 17.81 12.68 -7.13
N GLN A 459 17.11 12.22 -8.17
CA GLN A 459 17.39 12.62 -9.54
C GLN A 459 16.78 13.99 -9.85
N VAL A 460 17.62 15.01 -9.97
CA VAL A 460 17.23 16.41 -10.21
C VAL A 460 17.48 16.88 -11.65
N ASP A 461 18.17 16.10 -12.48
CA ASP A 461 18.38 16.42 -13.90
C ASP A 461 17.17 15.95 -14.74
N PRO A 462 16.43 16.86 -15.40
CA PRO A 462 15.26 16.53 -16.21
C PRO A 462 15.55 15.66 -17.43
N GLN A 463 16.81 15.50 -17.83
CA GLN A 463 17.20 14.65 -18.97
C GLN A 463 17.46 13.20 -18.57
N GLN A 464 17.54 12.92 -17.27
CA GLN A 464 17.90 11.59 -16.77
C GLN A 464 16.67 10.74 -16.44
N ARG A 465 16.84 9.42 -16.54
CA ARG A 465 15.84 8.45 -16.07
C ARG A 465 15.59 8.67 -14.57
N GLY A 466 14.33 8.56 -14.15
CA GLY A 466 13.93 8.75 -12.76
C GLY A 466 13.65 10.21 -12.37
N PHE A 467 13.78 11.18 -13.28
CA PHE A 467 13.37 12.55 -12.98
C PHE A 467 11.86 12.65 -12.69
N GLY A 468 11.03 12.02 -13.52
CA GLY A 468 9.60 11.87 -13.31
C GLY A 468 9.17 10.40 -13.42
N GLN A 469 7.94 10.11 -13.00
CA GLN A 469 7.34 8.82 -13.27
C GLN A 469 6.87 8.73 -14.73
N THR A 470 6.78 7.51 -15.25
CA THR A 470 6.19 7.19 -16.56
C THR A 470 5.19 6.04 -16.41
N SER A 471 4.34 5.79 -17.41
CA SER A 471 3.44 4.63 -17.41
C SER A 471 4.17 3.35 -17.80
N PHE A 472 3.86 2.23 -17.13
CA PHE A 472 4.26 0.90 -17.61
C PHE A 472 3.17 0.30 -18.53
N ASP A 473 3.55 -0.69 -19.35
CA ASP A 473 2.69 -1.36 -20.33
C ASP A 473 2.22 -2.73 -19.77
N ILE A 474 0.90 -2.93 -19.61
CA ILE A 474 0.33 -4.21 -19.13
C ILE A 474 0.60 -5.35 -20.13
N GLY A 475 0.60 -5.04 -21.43
CA GLY A 475 0.99 -5.98 -22.48
C GLY A 475 2.42 -6.46 -22.28
N GLN A 476 3.37 -5.55 -22.07
CA GLN A 476 4.75 -5.91 -21.71
C GLN A 476 4.79 -6.81 -20.46
N CYS A 477 4.04 -6.45 -19.41
CA CYS A 477 3.95 -7.29 -18.21
C CYS A 477 3.52 -8.71 -18.52
N ARG A 478 2.48 -8.84 -19.35
CA ARG A 478 1.96 -10.14 -19.77
C ARG A 478 2.96 -10.94 -20.58
N ARG A 479 3.77 -10.30 -21.42
CA ARG A 479 4.82 -10.97 -22.22
C ARG A 479 5.98 -11.43 -21.37
N ASP A 480 6.51 -10.54 -20.54
CA ASP A 480 7.84 -10.71 -19.95
C ASP A 480 7.80 -11.29 -18.53
N CYS A 481 6.67 -11.16 -17.81
CA CYS A 481 6.55 -11.61 -16.43
C CYS A 481 5.69 -12.89 -16.31
N PRO A 482 6.28 -14.06 -16.01
CA PRO A 482 5.51 -15.28 -15.78
C PRO A 482 4.61 -15.18 -14.54
N ASN A 483 5.04 -14.45 -13.50
CA ASN A 483 4.23 -14.23 -12.30
C ASN A 483 2.94 -13.46 -12.60
N PHE A 484 2.98 -12.50 -13.55
CA PHE A 484 1.78 -11.81 -14.02
C PHE A 484 0.79 -12.81 -14.60
N ARG A 485 1.22 -13.68 -15.52
CA ARG A 485 0.34 -14.68 -16.15
C ARG A 485 -0.20 -15.70 -15.13
N ALA A 486 0.61 -16.11 -14.16
CA ALA A 486 0.19 -17.02 -13.10
C ALA A 486 -1.01 -16.48 -12.30
N VAL A 487 -0.95 -15.18 -11.97
CA VAL A 487 -2.03 -14.45 -11.28
C VAL A 487 -3.19 -14.17 -12.21
N GLU A 488 -2.93 -13.70 -13.44
CA GLU A 488 -3.94 -13.35 -14.45
C GLU A 488 -4.90 -14.50 -14.72
N ASP A 489 -4.36 -15.72 -14.86
CA ASP A 489 -5.12 -16.93 -15.12
C ASP A 489 -5.98 -17.40 -13.91
N ARG A 490 -5.88 -16.74 -12.76
CA ARG A 490 -6.56 -17.07 -11.50
C ARG A 490 -7.29 -15.88 -10.86
N LEU A 491 -7.40 -14.75 -11.56
CA LEU A 491 -8.09 -13.55 -11.05
C LEU A 491 -9.55 -13.82 -10.69
N GLN A 492 -10.24 -14.70 -11.42
CA GLN A 492 -11.62 -15.05 -11.10
C GLN A 492 -11.71 -15.78 -9.74
N ASN A 493 -10.77 -16.67 -9.42
CA ASN A 493 -10.76 -17.36 -8.13
C ASN A 493 -10.62 -16.36 -6.97
N LEU A 494 -9.76 -15.35 -7.14
CA LEU A 494 -9.61 -14.25 -6.18
C LEU A 494 -10.90 -13.43 -6.03
N LEU A 495 -11.57 -13.10 -7.15
CA LEU A 495 -12.85 -12.38 -7.10
C LEU A 495 -13.96 -13.21 -6.46
N ASP A 496 -13.99 -14.52 -6.70
CA ASP A 496 -14.93 -15.44 -6.07
C ASP A 496 -14.70 -15.46 -4.56
N PHE A 497 -13.44 -15.55 -4.11
CA PHE A 497 -13.10 -15.40 -2.69
C PHE A 497 -13.60 -14.07 -2.12
N PHE A 498 -13.47 -12.97 -2.87
CA PHE A 498 -13.95 -11.65 -2.42
C PHE A 498 -15.48 -11.57 -2.34
N ALA A 499 -16.21 -12.42 -3.06
CA ALA A 499 -17.66 -12.54 -3.02
C ALA A 499 -18.16 -13.68 -2.11
N SER A 500 -17.24 -14.36 -1.41
CA SER A 500 -17.54 -15.50 -0.55
C SER A 500 -18.07 -15.09 0.83
N ALA A 501 -18.40 -16.09 1.66
CA ALA A 501 -18.82 -15.87 3.04
C ALA A 501 -17.77 -15.11 3.89
N GLU A 502 -16.48 -15.17 3.53
CA GLU A 502 -15.45 -14.37 4.21
C GLU A 502 -15.61 -12.85 3.99
N SER A 503 -16.32 -12.44 2.94
CA SER A 503 -16.62 -11.02 2.72
C SER A 503 -17.88 -10.57 3.44
N ASP A 504 -18.70 -11.48 3.94
CA ASP A 504 -19.99 -11.14 4.51
C ASP A 504 -19.84 -10.24 5.74
N GLN A 505 -20.84 -9.38 5.94
CA GLN A 505 -20.90 -8.44 7.05
C GLN A 505 -20.73 -9.10 8.42
N THR A 506 -20.30 -8.29 9.38
CA THR A 506 -19.89 -8.67 10.72
C THR A 506 -20.65 -7.79 11.70
N ASP A 507 -21.94 -8.08 11.86
CA ASP A 507 -22.84 -7.26 12.67
C ASP A 507 -22.49 -7.32 14.16
N LEU A 508 -22.57 -6.18 14.86
CA LEU A 508 -22.26 -6.09 16.30
C LEU A 508 -23.14 -7.00 17.16
N HIS A 509 -24.40 -7.22 16.78
CA HIS A 509 -25.29 -8.13 17.52
C HIS A 509 -24.78 -9.57 17.45
N ALA A 510 -24.31 -10.02 16.28
CA ALA A 510 -23.75 -11.35 16.11
C ALA A 510 -22.43 -11.51 16.88
N ALA A 511 -21.59 -10.46 16.90
CA ALA A 511 -20.36 -10.42 17.70
C ALA A 511 -20.69 -10.56 19.20
N ARG A 512 -21.63 -9.76 19.72
CA ARG A 512 -22.08 -9.83 21.11
C ARG A 512 -22.73 -11.17 21.47
N ALA A 513 -23.52 -11.76 20.58
CA ALA A 513 -24.12 -13.08 20.78
C ALA A 513 -23.04 -14.14 21.01
N LYS A 514 -22.00 -14.15 20.16
CA LYS A 514 -20.86 -15.08 20.28
C LYS A 514 -20.05 -14.83 21.55
N THR A 515 -19.70 -13.57 21.86
CA THR A 515 -18.90 -13.23 23.06
C THR A 515 -19.66 -13.54 24.35
N ARG A 516 -20.96 -13.19 24.42
CA ARG A 516 -21.80 -13.41 25.60
C ARG A 516 -22.28 -14.86 25.72
N LYS A 517 -22.16 -15.67 24.66
CA LYS A 517 -22.66 -17.06 24.57
C LYS A 517 -24.14 -17.19 24.93
N VAL A 518 -24.94 -16.20 24.52
CA VAL A 518 -26.40 -16.16 24.73
C VAL A 518 -27.10 -15.80 23.42
N ALA A 519 -28.37 -16.16 23.31
CA ALA A 519 -29.21 -15.62 22.25
C ALA A 519 -29.27 -14.09 22.38
N TYR A 520 -28.87 -13.39 21.32
CA TYR A 520 -28.83 -11.94 21.29
C TYR A 520 -29.18 -11.48 19.88
N THR A 521 -30.34 -10.84 19.76
CA THR A 521 -30.97 -10.47 18.50
C THR A 521 -30.68 -9.02 18.13
N PRO A 522 -30.98 -8.61 16.89
CA PRO A 522 -30.96 -7.19 16.52
C PRO A 522 -31.85 -6.31 17.43
N ALA A 523 -32.97 -6.84 17.92
CA ALA A 523 -33.85 -6.12 18.85
C ALA A 523 -33.20 -5.92 20.22
N ASP A 524 -32.46 -6.91 20.72
CA ASP A 524 -31.69 -6.79 21.97
C ASP A 524 -30.58 -5.74 21.82
N LEU A 525 -29.88 -5.73 20.67
CA LEU A 525 -28.92 -4.67 20.36
C LEU A 525 -29.56 -3.29 20.35
N ALA A 526 -30.70 -3.14 19.68
CA ALA A 526 -31.39 -1.87 19.65
C ALA A 526 -31.81 -1.41 21.05
N ALA A 527 -32.29 -2.31 21.90
CA ALA A 527 -32.64 -2.00 23.29
C ALA A 527 -31.42 -1.58 24.13
N ASP A 528 -30.28 -2.28 24.00
CA ASP A 528 -29.03 -1.92 24.68
C ASP A 528 -28.54 -0.53 24.23
N LEU A 529 -28.60 -0.24 22.92
CA LEU A 529 -28.20 1.05 22.36
C LEU A 529 -29.16 2.17 22.76
N ASP A 530 -30.47 1.95 22.76
CA ASP A 530 -31.45 2.92 23.25
C ASP A 530 -31.26 3.22 24.75
N LYS A 531 -30.81 2.24 25.53
CA LYS A 531 -30.45 2.46 26.93
C LYS A 531 -29.20 3.32 27.08
N GLU A 532 -28.18 3.10 26.24
CA GLU A 532 -26.89 3.83 26.29
C GLU A 532 -26.99 5.24 25.70
N PHE A 533 -27.66 5.41 24.56
CA PHE A 533 -27.69 6.65 23.78
C PHE A 533 -28.98 7.47 23.93
N GLY A 534 -30.04 6.89 24.50
CA GLY A 534 -31.31 7.56 24.76
C GLY A 534 -32.51 6.80 24.18
N LYS A 535 -33.67 6.91 24.83
CA LYS A 535 -34.89 6.18 24.42
C LYS A 535 -35.24 6.47 22.96
N GLY A 536 -35.31 5.42 22.12
CA GLY A 536 -35.63 5.52 20.69
C GLY A 536 -34.46 6.01 19.81
N ALA A 537 -33.23 6.05 20.33
CA ALA A 537 -32.04 6.51 19.63
C ALA A 537 -31.82 5.77 18.29
N VAL A 538 -31.99 4.45 18.24
CA VAL A 538 -31.78 3.69 16.99
C VAL A 538 -32.78 4.13 15.92
N SER A 539 -34.08 4.21 16.27
CA SER A 539 -35.12 4.63 15.32
C SER A 539 -34.95 6.07 14.85
N ARG A 540 -34.58 6.99 15.76
CA ARG A 540 -34.28 8.38 15.42
C ARG A 540 -33.04 8.47 14.55
N GLY A 541 -32.01 7.67 14.83
CA GLY A 541 -30.76 7.64 14.10
C GLY A 541 -30.95 7.18 12.65
N GLN A 542 -31.85 6.22 12.42
CA GLN A 542 -32.25 5.81 11.08
C GLN A 542 -32.86 6.98 10.29
N THR A 543 -33.73 7.78 10.92
CA THR A 543 -34.30 8.98 10.28
C THR A 543 -33.21 10.01 9.96
N VAL A 544 -32.32 10.31 10.91
CA VAL A 544 -31.21 11.26 10.72
C VAL A 544 -30.30 10.78 9.58
N PHE A 545 -29.98 9.48 9.52
CA PHE A 545 -29.19 8.90 8.45
C PHE A 545 -29.88 9.00 7.09
N ALA A 546 -31.16 8.66 7.01
CA ALA A 546 -31.95 8.75 5.78
C ALA A 546 -31.99 10.18 5.22
N ASP A 547 -32.21 11.18 6.09
CA ASP A 547 -32.36 12.58 5.69
C ASP A 547 -31.04 13.22 5.25
N ASN A 548 -29.91 12.75 5.79
CA ASN A 548 -28.66 13.52 5.72
C ASN A 548 -27.45 12.73 5.18
N CYS A 549 -27.42 11.40 5.33
CA CYS A 549 -26.25 10.57 4.98
C CYS A 549 -26.50 9.65 3.78
N ALA A 550 -27.72 9.14 3.63
CA ALA A 550 -28.03 8.05 2.71
C ALA A 550 -27.77 8.38 1.23
N ARG A 551 -27.85 9.66 0.83
CA ARG A 551 -27.52 10.08 -0.55
C ARG A 551 -26.11 9.66 -0.99
N CYS A 552 -25.14 9.76 -0.07
CA CYS A 552 -23.78 9.32 -0.34
C CYS A 552 -23.60 7.84 0.07
N HIS A 553 -24.21 7.43 1.18
CA HIS A 553 -23.95 6.14 1.83
C HIS A 553 -25.02 5.08 1.60
N SER A 554 -25.78 5.12 0.51
CA SER A 554 -26.65 4.03 0.07
C SER A 554 -26.26 3.62 -1.35
N SER A 555 -26.06 2.31 -1.57
CA SER A 555 -25.84 1.78 -2.93
C SER A 555 -27.13 1.69 -3.75
N LEU A 556 -28.27 1.87 -3.10
CA LEU A 556 -29.61 1.68 -3.64
C LEU A 556 -30.26 3.05 -3.83
N PRO A 557 -30.13 3.67 -5.01
CA PRO A 557 -30.50 5.06 -5.23
C PRO A 557 -32.00 5.28 -5.08
N GLU A 558 -32.37 6.48 -4.62
CA GLU A 558 -33.74 6.83 -4.24
C GLU A 558 -34.72 6.80 -5.41
N ASP A 559 -34.26 7.14 -6.61
CA ASP A 559 -35.04 7.15 -7.85
C ASP A 559 -35.50 5.74 -8.28
N ALA A 560 -34.67 4.73 -8.05
CA ALA A 560 -34.97 3.34 -8.40
C ALA A 560 -35.56 2.53 -7.23
N ASN A 561 -35.32 2.92 -5.98
CA ASN A 561 -35.64 2.11 -4.80
C ASN A 561 -36.51 2.85 -3.75
N GLY A 562 -37.13 3.96 -4.16
CA GLY A 562 -38.03 4.76 -3.33
C GLY A 562 -37.34 5.57 -2.23
N PRO A 563 -38.11 6.42 -1.51
CA PRO A 563 -37.57 7.39 -0.56
C PRO A 563 -36.70 6.79 0.56
N PHE A 564 -35.55 7.39 0.85
CA PHE A 564 -34.64 6.90 1.90
C PHE A 564 -35.31 6.83 3.28
N LYS A 565 -36.20 7.77 3.58
CA LYS A 565 -36.94 7.82 4.86
C LYS A 565 -37.77 6.56 5.18
N ASN A 566 -38.12 5.78 4.15
CA ASN A 566 -38.90 4.55 4.30
C ASN A 566 -38.02 3.29 4.15
N ARG A 567 -36.70 3.44 4.02
CA ARG A 567 -35.77 2.35 3.74
C ARG A 567 -35.40 1.61 5.02
N ASP A 568 -35.46 0.29 4.96
CA ASP A 568 -34.73 -0.58 5.87
C ASP A 568 -33.32 -0.80 5.32
N PHE A 569 -32.33 -0.12 5.92
CA PHE A 569 -30.93 -0.23 5.53
C PHE A 569 -30.28 -1.55 5.98
N ALA A 570 -30.98 -2.36 6.78
CA ALA A 570 -30.57 -3.71 7.18
C ALA A 570 -31.27 -4.82 6.40
N ALA A 571 -32.15 -4.48 5.46
CA ALA A 571 -32.86 -5.45 4.66
C ALA A 571 -31.89 -6.38 3.91
N PRO A 572 -32.08 -7.70 4.01
CA PRO A 572 -31.28 -8.65 3.24
C PRO A 572 -31.62 -8.57 1.75
N ASN A 573 -30.64 -8.88 0.91
CA ASN A 573 -30.90 -9.19 -0.50
C ASN A 573 -31.48 -10.60 -0.60
N GLU A 574 -32.79 -10.71 -0.79
CA GLU A 574 -33.48 -12.01 -0.90
C GLU A 574 -33.05 -12.84 -2.11
N ALA A 575 -32.50 -12.23 -3.16
CA ALA A 575 -31.93 -12.96 -4.30
C ALA A 575 -30.53 -13.52 -3.99
N HIS A 576 -29.85 -13.03 -2.95
CA HIS A 576 -28.54 -13.52 -2.58
C HIS A 576 -28.66 -14.78 -1.69
N PRO A 577 -27.96 -15.88 -2.01
CA PRO A 577 -28.14 -17.16 -1.31
C PRO A 577 -27.85 -17.10 0.19
N ARG A 578 -26.90 -16.24 0.61
CA ARG A 578 -26.54 -16.02 2.03
C ARG A 578 -27.31 -14.87 2.70
N LYS A 579 -28.25 -14.23 1.99
CA LYS A 579 -29.05 -13.10 2.51
C LYS A 579 -28.22 -11.96 3.13
N VAL A 580 -27.07 -11.66 2.53
CA VAL A 580 -26.28 -10.47 2.90
C VAL A 580 -27.11 -9.21 2.65
N ARG A 581 -26.85 -8.13 3.40
CA ARG A 581 -27.56 -6.85 3.28
C ARG A 581 -27.56 -6.34 1.84
N ALA A 582 -28.72 -5.90 1.36
CA ALA A 582 -28.88 -5.40 -0.01
C ALA A 582 -28.19 -4.05 -0.23
N ASP A 583 -28.20 -3.20 0.79
CA ASP A 583 -27.48 -1.93 0.76
C ASP A 583 -26.02 -2.14 1.17
N PHE A 584 -25.09 -1.80 0.28
CA PHE A 584 -23.65 -1.84 0.55
C PHE A 584 -23.19 -0.67 1.43
N LEU A 585 -24.10 0.25 1.78
CA LEU A 585 -23.86 1.43 2.62
C LEU A 585 -22.73 2.35 2.12
N GLY A 586 -22.60 2.40 0.81
CA GLY A 586 -21.67 3.22 0.04
C GLY A 586 -22.12 3.20 -1.41
N ASN A 587 -21.88 4.27 -2.16
CA ASN A 587 -22.32 4.34 -3.56
C ASN A 587 -21.15 4.26 -4.56
N ASP A 588 -19.91 4.32 -4.07
CA ASP A 588 -18.66 4.36 -4.86
C ASP A 588 -18.64 5.46 -5.95
N GLN A 589 -19.60 6.39 -5.91
CA GLN A 589 -19.68 7.48 -6.85
C GLN A 589 -18.52 8.43 -6.58
N SER A 590 -17.89 8.88 -7.65
CA SER A 590 -16.84 9.88 -7.54
C SER A 590 -17.47 11.23 -7.22
N THR A 591 -17.32 11.66 -5.97
CA THR A 591 -17.90 12.89 -5.44
C THR A 591 -16.81 13.96 -5.34
N PRO A 592 -17.05 15.22 -5.78
CA PRO A 592 -16.10 16.30 -5.62
C PRO A 592 -15.66 16.46 -4.15
N VAL A 593 -14.36 16.65 -3.92
CA VAL A 593 -13.83 16.81 -2.55
C VAL A 593 -14.36 18.06 -1.86
N THR A 594 -14.77 19.07 -2.62
CA THR A 594 -15.44 20.28 -2.12
C THR A 594 -16.84 20.01 -1.59
N GLU A 595 -17.49 18.95 -2.05
CA GLU A 595 -18.77 18.47 -1.49
C GLU A 595 -18.55 17.54 -0.29
N VAL A 596 -17.59 16.60 -0.40
CA VAL A 596 -17.28 15.66 0.69
C VAL A 596 -16.69 16.37 1.92
N GLY A 597 -15.86 17.39 1.67
CA GLY A 597 -15.25 18.24 2.68
C GLY A 597 -14.20 17.56 3.55
N THR A 598 -13.54 16.48 3.12
CA THR A 598 -12.45 15.80 3.88
C THR A 598 -11.05 16.31 3.50
N PHE A 599 -9.99 15.73 4.06
CA PHE A 599 -8.60 16.07 3.71
C PHE A 599 -8.34 15.91 2.20
N ARG A 600 -8.16 17.05 1.52
CA ARG A 600 -8.21 17.16 0.06
C ARG A 600 -6.96 16.70 -0.63
N CYS A 601 -5.79 16.72 0.03
CA CYS A 601 -4.54 16.30 -0.61
C CYS A 601 -4.67 14.89 -1.19
N ARG A 602 -5.39 13.98 -0.50
CA ARG A 602 -5.65 12.65 -1.04
C ARG A 602 -6.34 12.65 -2.40
N SER A 603 -7.31 13.54 -2.61
CA SER A 603 -8.03 13.63 -3.88
C SER A 603 -7.16 14.12 -5.04
N LEU A 604 -5.98 14.68 -4.75
CA LEU A 604 -5.04 15.25 -5.73
C LEU A 604 -3.92 14.29 -6.15
N HIS A 605 -3.94 13.06 -5.64
CA HIS A 605 -3.00 12.02 -6.07
C HIS A 605 -3.08 11.77 -7.58
N SER A 606 -1.96 11.43 -8.21
CA SER A 606 -1.85 11.53 -9.69
C SER A 606 -1.47 10.25 -10.42
N ASN A 607 -1.24 9.14 -9.72
CA ASN A 607 -0.73 7.92 -10.35
C ASN A 607 -1.64 7.31 -11.45
N HIS A 608 -2.94 7.62 -11.46
CA HIS A 608 -3.89 7.16 -12.48
C HIS A 608 -3.83 7.99 -13.78
N LYS A 609 -3.20 9.17 -13.75
CA LYS A 609 -3.21 10.11 -14.88
C LYS A 609 -2.53 9.53 -16.12
N ILE A 610 -2.90 10.09 -17.26
CA ILE A 610 -2.18 9.90 -18.52
C ILE A 610 -0.68 10.20 -18.32
N GLY A 611 0.18 9.26 -18.72
CA GLY A 611 1.63 9.33 -18.59
C GLY A 611 2.19 8.92 -17.21
N HIS A 612 1.33 8.59 -16.25
CA HIS A 612 1.73 8.16 -14.91
C HIS A 612 1.65 6.65 -14.75
N LEU A 613 2.22 6.14 -13.66
CA LEU A 613 2.52 4.73 -13.45
C LEU A 613 1.32 3.80 -13.73
N TYR A 614 0.14 4.12 -13.20
CA TYR A 614 -1.06 3.28 -13.29
C TYR A 614 -2.06 3.77 -14.34
N MET A 615 -1.61 4.52 -15.35
CA MET A 615 -2.46 5.02 -16.43
C MET A 615 -3.34 3.93 -17.07
N GLU A 616 -2.78 2.74 -17.33
CA GLU A 616 -3.52 1.65 -17.98
C GLU A 616 -4.56 0.98 -17.08
N TYR A 617 -4.62 1.33 -15.79
CA TYR A 617 -5.62 0.85 -14.84
C TYR A 617 -6.76 1.85 -14.60
N ALA A 618 -6.73 3.01 -15.26
CA ALA A 618 -7.76 4.03 -15.17
C ALA A 618 -8.51 4.18 -16.50
N SER A 619 -9.82 4.27 -16.39
CA SER A 619 -10.75 4.47 -17.50
C SER A 619 -10.60 5.85 -18.14
N GLY A 620 -10.97 5.95 -19.41
CA GLY A 620 -11.10 7.22 -20.11
C GLY A 620 -12.13 8.14 -19.47
N THR A 621 -13.20 7.58 -18.86
CA THR A 621 -14.17 8.36 -18.09
C THR A 621 -13.53 9.05 -16.88
N VAL A 622 -12.60 8.40 -16.16
CA VAL A 622 -11.82 9.06 -15.09
C VAL A 622 -10.94 10.16 -15.67
N HIS A 623 -10.19 9.88 -16.73
CA HIS A 623 -9.26 10.87 -17.34
C HIS A 623 -9.97 12.12 -17.87
N GLN A 624 -11.22 11.98 -18.33
CA GLN A 624 -12.02 13.06 -18.92
C GLN A 624 -12.85 13.84 -17.88
N ARG A 625 -12.76 13.51 -16.58
CA ARG A 625 -13.54 14.23 -15.56
C ARG A 625 -13.21 15.72 -15.55
N PRO A 626 -14.22 16.58 -15.36
CA PRO A 626 -14.00 18.02 -15.31
C PRO A 626 -13.21 18.39 -14.05
N LEU A 627 -12.55 19.55 -14.12
CA LEU A 627 -11.91 20.14 -12.95
C LEU A 627 -12.97 20.42 -11.88
N VAL A 628 -12.63 20.10 -10.64
CA VAL A 628 -13.47 20.49 -9.50
C VAL A 628 -13.21 21.97 -9.18
N ALA A 629 -14.28 22.77 -9.21
CA ALA A 629 -14.26 24.17 -8.82
C ALA A 629 -13.86 24.33 -7.33
N ASP A 630 -13.36 25.51 -6.96
CA ASP A 630 -13.12 25.91 -5.56
C ASP A 630 -12.08 25.10 -4.77
N ILE A 631 -11.36 24.18 -5.41
CA ILE A 631 -10.10 23.65 -4.89
C ILE A 631 -9.03 24.75 -5.05
N PRO A 632 -8.35 25.18 -3.96
CA PRO A 632 -7.41 26.31 -3.99
C PRO A 632 -6.11 25.98 -4.75
N GLU A 633 -5.81 24.70 -4.96
CA GLU A 633 -4.67 24.26 -5.77
C GLU A 633 -4.84 24.61 -7.26
N ARG A 634 -3.70 24.78 -7.92
CA ARG A 634 -3.58 25.18 -9.34
C ARG A 634 -4.25 24.15 -10.27
N ASN A 635 -4.72 24.60 -11.43
CA ASN A 635 -5.50 23.75 -12.35
C ASN A 635 -4.72 22.49 -12.80
N GLU A 636 -3.42 22.62 -13.04
CA GLU A 636 -2.53 21.50 -13.38
C GLU A 636 -2.30 20.52 -12.23
N LEU A 637 -2.80 20.80 -11.03
CA LEU A 637 -2.77 19.92 -9.85
C LEU A 637 -4.13 19.27 -9.55
N LYS A 638 -5.18 19.59 -10.31
CA LYS A 638 -6.53 19.05 -10.15
C LYS A 638 -7.19 18.57 -11.45
N ASP A 639 -6.40 18.38 -12.51
CA ASP A 639 -6.82 17.79 -13.80
C ASP A 639 -6.68 16.25 -13.83
N GLY A 640 -7.24 15.64 -14.89
CA GLY A 640 -7.02 14.22 -15.23
C GLY A 640 -7.72 13.21 -14.33
N GLY A 641 -8.84 13.57 -13.71
CA GLY A 641 -9.58 12.71 -12.78
C GLY A 641 -9.41 13.04 -11.30
N ARG A 642 -8.57 14.03 -10.99
CA ARG A 642 -8.26 14.48 -9.62
C ARG A 642 -9.32 15.41 -9.03
N GLY A 643 -9.30 15.56 -7.72
CA GLY A 643 -10.24 16.37 -6.95
C GLY A 643 -11.51 15.61 -6.53
N TYR A 644 -11.60 14.32 -6.82
CA TYR A 644 -12.74 13.48 -6.47
C TYR A 644 -12.37 12.44 -5.41
N LEU A 645 -13.36 12.02 -4.62
CA LEU A 645 -13.27 10.91 -3.69
C LEU A 645 -14.41 9.94 -3.91
N ARG A 646 -14.15 8.66 -3.65
CA ARG A 646 -15.19 7.64 -3.48
C ARG A 646 -15.36 7.39 -1.99
N ASN A 647 -16.61 7.29 -1.54
CA ASN A 647 -16.87 6.99 -0.14
C ASN A 647 -16.53 5.53 0.19
N ILE A 648 -16.34 5.26 1.47
CA ILE A 648 -16.22 3.89 1.97
C ILE A 648 -17.62 3.36 2.31
N SER A 649 -17.77 2.03 2.26
CA SER A 649 -18.92 1.37 2.88
C SER A 649 -18.93 1.64 4.39
N LEU A 650 -20.11 1.90 4.93
CA LEU A 650 -20.32 1.98 6.39
C LEU A 650 -20.71 0.64 7.01
N VAL A 651 -20.78 -0.45 6.22
CA VAL A 651 -20.99 -1.80 6.77
C VAL A 651 -19.85 -2.12 7.74
N ASN A 652 -20.19 -2.57 8.95
CA ASN A 652 -19.22 -2.88 10.01
C ASN A 652 -18.37 -1.68 10.45
N VAL A 653 -18.87 -0.44 10.34
CA VAL A 653 -18.11 0.75 10.76
C VAL A 653 -17.70 0.68 12.24
N TRP A 654 -18.46 -0.05 13.07
CA TRP A 654 -18.11 -0.33 14.47
C TRP A 654 -16.79 -1.10 14.64
N ALA A 655 -16.40 -1.92 13.66
CA ALA A 655 -15.24 -2.79 13.74
C ALA A 655 -13.98 -2.21 13.10
N THR A 656 -14.12 -1.17 12.28
CA THR A 656 -13.04 -0.63 11.41
C THR A 656 -12.56 0.76 11.78
N ALA A 657 -13.11 1.36 12.85
CA ALA A 657 -12.63 2.62 13.43
C ALA A 657 -11.10 2.59 13.72
N PRO A 658 -10.38 3.73 13.66
CA PRO A 658 -10.86 5.10 13.43
C PRO A 658 -11.33 5.36 11.98
N PHE A 659 -11.92 6.53 11.74
CA PHE A 659 -12.60 6.84 10.47
C PHE A 659 -11.77 7.71 9.51
N MET A 660 -12.34 7.87 8.31
CA MET A 660 -11.77 8.53 7.14
C MET A 660 -10.64 7.77 6.48
N HIS A 661 -10.27 8.21 5.29
CA HIS A 661 -9.28 7.55 4.46
C HIS A 661 -7.88 7.45 5.08
N ASN A 662 -7.59 8.17 6.16
CA ASN A 662 -6.28 8.21 6.81
C ASN A 662 -6.33 7.94 8.32
N ASN A 663 -7.47 7.41 8.83
CA ASN A 663 -7.72 7.15 10.25
C ASN A 663 -7.52 8.38 11.16
N ALA A 664 -7.69 9.60 10.64
CA ALA A 664 -7.44 10.83 11.41
C ALA A 664 -8.65 11.28 12.27
N ILE A 665 -9.86 10.71 12.05
CA ILE A 665 -11.03 10.99 12.89
C ILE A 665 -11.23 9.84 13.89
N GLY A 666 -11.10 10.16 15.18
CA GLY A 666 -11.06 9.21 16.30
C GLY A 666 -9.71 9.24 17.02
N PRO A 667 -9.63 8.72 18.26
CA PRO A 667 -8.42 8.81 19.06
C PRO A 667 -7.22 8.16 18.35
N GLU A 668 -6.01 8.66 18.64
CA GLU A 668 -4.80 7.98 18.16
C GLU A 668 -4.70 6.60 18.83
N ILE A 669 -4.34 5.57 18.07
CA ILE A 669 -4.21 4.20 18.59
C ILE A 669 -2.75 3.74 18.58
N CYS A 670 -2.38 2.89 19.53
CA CYS A 670 -1.01 2.40 19.71
C CYS A 670 -0.98 0.99 20.31
N GLY A 671 0.06 0.21 20.02
CA GLY A 671 0.19 -1.12 20.63
C GLY A 671 0.93 -1.12 21.98
N ASN A 672 1.67 -0.05 22.32
CA ASN A 672 2.50 0.04 23.52
C ASN A 672 3.37 -1.23 23.72
N PRO A 673 4.27 -1.53 22.76
CA PRO A 673 5.08 -2.74 22.78
C PRO A 673 6.02 -2.78 23.99
N ALA A 674 6.43 -3.98 24.35
CA ALA A 674 7.46 -4.24 25.36
C ALA A 674 8.82 -3.75 24.86
N ASN A 675 9.15 -3.99 23.58
CA ASN A 675 10.34 -3.43 22.96
C ASN A 675 10.12 -1.96 22.57
N LYS A 676 10.66 -1.05 23.37
CA LYS A 676 10.51 0.40 23.18
C LYS A 676 11.16 0.93 21.90
N ASP A 677 12.13 0.23 21.32
CA ASP A 677 12.70 0.63 20.04
C ASP A 677 11.69 0.50 18.89
N ASN A 678 10.65 -0.33 19.07
CA ASN A 678 9.55 -0.53 18.13
C ASN A 678 8.27 0.21 18.54
N ASP A 679 8.35 1.19 19.45
CA ASP A 679 7.22 2.06 19.73
C ASP A 679 7.14 3.21 18.70
N PHE A 680 6.14 3.15 17.83
CA PHE A 680 5.92 4.09 16.73
C PHE A 680 4.81 5.10 17.02
N HIS A 681 4.31 5.19 18.26
CA HIS A 681 3.35 6.22 18.62
C HIS A 681 4.01 7.62 18.57
N ARG A 682 3.25 8.62 18.10
CA ARG A 682 3.76 9.98 17.85
C ARG A 682 2.72 11.02 18.27
N ALA A 683 3.22 12.14 18.78
CA ALA A 683 2.46 13.35 18.99
C ALA A 683 1.94 13.90 17.64
N ARG A 684 0.65 14.25 17.58
CA ARG A 684 0.01 14.78 16.37
C ARG A 684 -0.95 15.94 16.61
N TYR A 685 -1.40 16.12 17.85
CA TYR A 685 -2.33 17.19 18.17
C TYR A 685 -1.62 18.52 18.19
N VAL A 686 -2.17 19.49 17.47
CA VAL A 686 -1.61 20.83 17.31
C VAL A 686 -2.57 21.92 17.78
N ASP A 687 -2.00 23.07 18.16
CA ASP A 687 -2.74 24.30 18.43
C ASP A 687 -3.15 25.01 17.13
N ARG A 688 -3.74 26.21 17.28
CA ARG A 688 -4.20 27.04 16.16
C ARG A 688 -3.05 27.53 15.27
N ASP A 689 -1.83 27.60 15.79
CA ASP A 689 -0.63 27.98 15.05
C ASP A 689 0.03 26.77 14.37
N GLY A 690 -0.54 25.58 14.53
CA GLY A 690 -0.04 24.33 13.96
C GLY A 690 1.15 23.73 14.70
N LYS A 691 1.43 24.20 15.93
CA LYS A 691 2.48 23.66 16.81
C LYS A 691 1.92 22.55 17.68
N LEU A 692 2.73 21.51 17.97
CA LEU A 692 2.32 20.44 18.88
C LEU A 692 1.85 21.00 20.23
N LEU A 693 0.71 20.50 20.70
CA LEU A 693 0.24 20.76 22.06
C LEU A 693 1.29 20.31 23.06
N ALA A 694 1.50 21.11 24.10
CA ALA A 694 2.43 20.78 25.19
C ALA A 694 2.07 19.45 25.86
N ASN A 695 0.78 19.15 25.99
CA ASN A 695 0.26 17.88 26.45
C ASN A 695 -0.51 17.21 25.31
N GLN A 696 -0.06 16.03 24.91
CA GLN A 696 -0.76 15.19 23.94
C GLN A 696 -1.76 14.28 24.69
N PRO A 697 -2.95 14.03 24.14
CA PRO A 697 -3.81 12.95 24.63
C PRO A 697 -3.08 11.60 24.55
N ASP A 698 -3.32 10.75 25.54
CA ASP A 698 -2.85 9.37 25.50
C ASP A 698 -3.47 8.63 24.31
N CYS A 699 -2.70 7.73 23.71
CA CYS A 699 -3.23 6.83 22.70
C CYS A 699 -4.06 5.71 23.32
N LEU A 700 -5.12 5.32 22.63
CA LEU A 700 -5.88 4.13 22.99
C LEU A 700 -5.07 2.88 22.60
N ARG A 701 -4.86 1.98 23.56
CA ARG A 701 -4.15 0.72 23.29
C ARG A 701 -4.92 -0.11 22.27
N TYR A 702 -4.22 -0.81 21.38
CA TYR A 702 -4.85 -1.79 20.49
C TYR A 702 -5.68 -2.77 21.32
N ASP A 703 -6.95 -2.91 20.96
CA ASP A 703 -7.85 -3.83 21.60
C ASP A 703 -8.74 -4.49 20.53
N PRO A 704 -8.39 -5.71 20.10
CA PRO A 704 -9.13 -6.38 19.03
C PRO A 704 -10.45 -7.00 19.52
N THR A 705 -10.78 -6.93 20.81
CA THR A 705 -12.02 -7.47 21.36
C THR A 705 -13.25 -6.73 20.82
N VAL A 706 -14.44 -7.32 20.98
CA VAL A 706 -15.70 -6.69 20.57
C VAL A 706 -15.91 -5.37 21.31
N ASP A 707 -15.66 -5.35 22.63
CA ASP A 707 -15.85 -4.15 23.45
C ASP A 707 -14.80 -3.07 23.13
N GLY A 708 -13.53 -3.45 22.93
CA GLY A 708 -12.47 -2.52 22.54
C GLY A 708 -12.75 -1.82 21.20
N ARG A 709 -13.18 -2.58 20.20
CA ARG A 709 -13.60 -2.02 18.89
C ARG A 709 -14.82 -1.11 19.02
N PHE A 710 -15.82 -1.53 19.79
CA PHE A 710 -17.03 -0.73 19.99
C PHE A 710 -16.74 0.57 20.76
N GLU A 711 -15.83 0.55 21.74
CA GLU A 711 -15.38 1.76 22.43
C GLU A 711 -14.62 2.70 21.49
N LEU A 712 -13.69 2.17 20.68
CA LEU A 712 -13.00 2.95 19.66
C LEU A 712 -13.97 3.57 18.64
N TYR A 713 -15.00 2.82 18.23
CA TYR A 713 -16.09 3.32 17.40
C TYR A 713 -16.81 4.50 18.05
N LYS A 714 -17.22 4.38 19.32
CA LYS A 714 -17.93 5.46 20.03
C LYS A 714 -17.07 6.72 20.13
N LEU A 715 -15.80 6.59 20.50
CA LEU A 715 -14.87 7.72 20.57
C LEU A 715 -14.65 8.36 19.19
N SER A 716 -14.58 7.54 18.14
CA SER A 716 -14.45 8.02 16.76
C SER A 716 -15.72 8.73 16.27
N MET A 717 -16.90 8.26 16.68
CA MET A 717 -18.18 8.92 16.40
C MET A 717 -18.31 10.26 17.13
N VAL A 718 -17.81 10.36 18.36
CA VAL A 718 -17.74 11.63 19.08
C VAL A 718 -16.87 12.62 18.31
N GLU A 719 -15.65 12.26 17.93
CA GLU A 719 -14.80 13.16 17.13
C GLU A 719 -15.46 13.51 15.79
N LEU A 720 -16.07 12.54 15.11
CA LEU A 720 -16.77 12.73 13.84
C LEU A 720 -17.89 13.79 13.95
N LEU A 721 -18.74 13.64 14.95
CA LEU A 721 -19.97 14.43 15.10
C LEU A 721 -19.79 15.73 15.89
N HIS A 722 -18.62 15.96 16.50
CA HIS A 722 -18.28 17.19 17.23
C HIS A 722 -17.03 17.87 16.65
N PRO A 723 -17.02 18.25 15.36
CA PRO A 723 -15.82 18.80 14.72
C PRO A 723 -15.33 20.12 15.34
N LYS A 724 -16.19 20.89 16.02
CA LYS A 724 -15.78 22.10 16.77
C LYS A 724 -14.99 21.80 18.06
N GLU A 725 -15.20 20.61 18.63
CA GLU A 725 -14.55 20.14 19.85
C GLU A 725 -13.35 19.22 19.54
N ARG A 726 -13.28 18.71 18.31
CA ARG A 726 -12.20 17.86 17.82
C ARG A 726 -10.86 18.62 17.85
N GLY A 727 -9.85 18.03 18.48
CA GLY A 727 -8.49 18.54 18.41
C GLY A 727 -7.93 18.43 16.98
N SER A 728 -7.16 19.43 16.53
CA SER A 728 -6.54 19.41 15.21
C SER A 728 -5.34 18.47 15.16
N LYS A 729 -5.26 17.62 14.13
CA LYS A 729 -4.16 16.67 13.94
C LYS A 729 -3.35 17.01 12.70
N ARG A 730 -2.03 16.97 12.87
CA ARG A 730 -1.06 17.19 11.80
C ARG A 730 0.09 16.19 11.92
N THR A 731 0.53 15.69 10.78
CA THR A 731 1.72 14.85 10.71
C THR A 731 2.98 15.71 10.60
N LEU A 732 3.87 15.55 11.58
CA LEU A 732 5.16 16.23 11.69
C LEU A 732 6.31 15.22 11.75
N THR A 733 7.50 15.66 11.34
CA THR A 733 8.74 14.91 11.50
C THR A 733 9.07 14.75 12.97
N ASN A 734 9.62 13.59 13.34
CA ASN A 734 9.96 13.24 14.74
C ASN A 734 11.47 13.09 14.97
N SER A 735 12.28 13.58 14.04
CA SER A 735 13.71 13.77 14.21
C SER A 735 14.21 14.80 13.21
N ASP A 736 15.39 15.35 13.48
CA ASP A 736 16.13 16.13 12.49
C ASP A 736 16.36 15.32 11.22
N LEU A 737 16.02 15.93 10.10
CA LEU A 737 16.23 15.44 8.75
C LEU A 737 17.61 15.88 8.26
N ILE A 738 18.38 14.93 7.75
CA ILE A 738 19.75 15.15 7.28
C ILE A 738 19.83 14.78 5.81
N ILE A 739 20.12 15.77 4.97
CA ILE A 739 20.34 15.59 3.53
C ILE A 739 21.77 16.02 3.22
N ASP A 740 22.59 15.10 2.76
CA ASP A 740 23.95 15.44 2.33
C ASP A 740 23.92 16.12 0.96
N VAL A 741 24.66 17.22 0.81
CA VAL A 741 24.69 18.02 -0.43
C VAL A 741 26.13 18.29 -0.83
N GLY A 742 26.42 18.08 -2.12
CA GLY A 742 27.74 18.37 -2.70
C GLY A 742 28.79 17.31 -2.41
N ILE A 743 30.01 17.56 -2.93
CA ILE A 743 31.13 16.65 -2.80
C ILE A 743 31.80 16.87 -1.43
N ARG A 744 32.02 15.79 -0.70
CA ARG A 744 32.62 15.78 0.64
C ARG A 744 33.87 14.89 0.65
N PRO A 745 35.05 15.42 0.26
CA PRO A 745 36.29 14.66 0.34
C PRO A 745 36.56 14.25 1.79
N LEU A 746 37.05 13.02 1.94
CA LEU A 746 37.57 12.54 3.21
C LEU A 746 38.97 13.13 3.46
N GLU A 747 39.18 13.68 4.65
CA GLU A 747 40.49 13.97 5.20
C GLU A 747 40.66 13.15 6.48
N GLY A 748 41.36 12.02 6.39
CA GLY A 748 41.39 11.03 7.46
C GLY A 748 40.02 10.38 7.66
N LYS A 749 39.38 10.63 8.80
CA LYS A 749 38.01 10.18 9.13
C LYS A 749 36.97 11.31 9.09
N THR A 750 37.39 12.53 8.73
CA THR A 750 36.53 13.70 8.72
C THR A 750 36.09 14.01 7.30
N GLU A 751 34.78 14.15 7.09
CA GLU A 751 34.21 14.62 5.83
C GLU A 751 34.28 16.15 5.80
N LYS A 752 35.05 16.73 4.87
CA LYS A 752 35.10 18.18 4.69
C LYS A 752 34.33 18.57 3.43
N PRO A 753 33.20 19.26 3.53
CA PRO A 753 32.48 19.67 2.33
C PRO A 753 33.26 20.69 1.51
N LEU A 754 33.34 20.47 0.20
CA LEU A 754 33.89 21.46 -0.71
C LEU A 754 33.02 22.72 -0.70
N GLY A 755 33.59 23.85 -0.28
CA GLY A 755 32.89 25.13 -0.20
C GLY A 755 32.20 25.42 1.15
N GLY A 756 32.46 24.63 2.19
CA GLY A 756 31.98 24.90 3.56
C GLY A 756 30.49 24.57 3.81
N PHE A 757 29.81 23.99 2.82
CA PHE A 757 28.42 23.54 2.91
C PHE A 757 28.31 22.12 2.36
N GLY A 758 27.88 21.19 3.21
CA GLY A 758 27.88 19.75 2.91
C GLY A 758 26.61 19.01 3.28
N GLN A 759 25.74 19.67 4.03
CA GLN A 759 24.62 19.03 4.68
C GLN A 759 23.53 20.06 4.94
N VAL A 760 22.31 19.67 4.61
CA VAL A 760 21.07 20.38 4.89
C VAL A 760 20.42 19.69 6.08
N ARG A 761 20.14 20.47 7.13
CA ARG A 761 19.42 19.99 8.32
C ARG A 761 18.04 20.64 8.38
N ILE A 762 17.00 19.83 8.20
CA ILE A 762 15.62 20.27 8.39
C ILE A 762 15.21 19.82 9.81
N PRO A 763 14.78 20.74 10.69
CA PRO A 763 14.54 20.37 12.08
C PRO A 763 13.34 19.45 12.26
N GLU A 764 13.37 18.67 13.34
CA GLU A 764 12.19 17.99 13.90
C GLU A 764 10.99 18.95 14.04
N GLY A 765 9.77 18.41 13.91
CA GLY A 765 8.53 19.20 13.97
C GLY A 765 8.19 19.89 12.65
N THR A 766 8.93 19.61 11.57
CA THR A 766 8.59 20.07 10.22
C THR A 766 7.43 19.23 9.67
N SER A 767 6.58 19.81 8.83
CA SER A 767 5.45 19.07 8.29
C SER A 767 5.85 18.05 7.24
N ALA A 768 5.52 16.79 7.47
CA ALA A 768 5.75 15.72 6.49
C ALA A 768 4.98 15.97 5.19
N GLY A 769 3.74 16.46 5.29
CA GLY A 769 2.92 16.82 4.13
C GLY A 769 3.55 17.90 3.25
N PHE A 770 4.13 18.95 3.85
CA PHE A 770 4.83 20.01 3.11
C PHE A 770 6.12 19.50 2.44
N LEU A 771 6.87 18.63 3.13
CA LEU A 771 8.09 18.05 2.58
C LEU A 771 7.79 17.12 1.40
N ASN A 772 6.77 16.27 1.54
CA ASN A 772 6.34 15.37 0.46
C ASN A 772 5.68 16.14 -0.69
N GLY A 773 4.98 17.23 -0.39
CA GLY A 773 4.31 18.09 -1.37
C GLY A 773 5.22 19.05 -2.13
N LEU A 774 6.49 19.19 -1.71
CA LEU A 774 7.42 20.10 -2.35
C LEU A 774 7.87 19.55 -3.70
N GLN A 775 7.54 20.29 -4.77
CA GLN A 775 8.00 20.10 -6.14
C GLN A 775 9.48 20.49 -6.30
N HIS A 776 10.34 19.85 -5.50
CA HIS A 776 11.74 20.23 -5.29
C HIS A 776 12.57 20.13 -6.59
N LYS A 777 12.28 19.16 -7.46
CA LYS A 777 12.96 19.01 -8.76
C LYS A 777 12.68 20.20 -9.67
N GLN A 778 11.41 20.60 -9.76
CA GLN A 778 10.99 21.78 -10.52
C GLN A 778 11.60 23.06 -9.90
N LEU A 779 11.58 23.19 -8.57
CA LEU A 779 12.18 24.33 -7.87
C LEU A 779 13.68 24.45 -8.16
N ILE A 780 14.44 23.35 -8.08
CA ILE A 780 15.89 23.34 -8.34
C ILE A 780 16.17 23.73 -9.80
N GLY A 781 15.42 23.17 -10.75
CA GLY A 781 15.54 23.51 -12.17
C GLY A 781 15.25 24.98 -12.45
N ASP A 782 14.20 25.53 -11.82
CA ASP A 782 13.83 26.93 -11.98
C ASP A 782 14.83 27.89 -11.31
N LEU A 783 15.36 27.56 -10.12
CA LEU A 783 16.43 28.33 -9.48
C LEU A 783 17.69 28.37 -10.36
N PHE A 784 18.04 27.24 -10.99
CA PHE A 784 19.15 27.18 -11.92
C PHE A 784 18.92 28.08 -13.14
N LEU A 785 17.77 27.96 -13.80
CA LEU A 785 17.44 28.77 -14.98
C LEU A 785 17.33 30.26 -14.62
N ALA A 786 16.70 30.61 -13.50
CA ALA A 786 16.62 31.99 -13.02
C ALA A 786 18.01 32.65 -12.88
N LYS A 787 19.06 31.87 -12.63
CA LYS A 787 20.43 32.37 -12.52
C LYS A 787 21.25 32.27 -13.81
N ARG A 788 21.04 31.23 -14.62
CA ARG A 788 21.89 30.91 -15.78
C ARG A 788 21.28 31.31 -17.11
N ASP A 789 19.96 31.20 -17.22
CA ASP A 789 19.21 31.48 -18.44
C ASP A 789 17.78 31.96 -18.10
N PRO A 790 17.66 33.20 -17.58
CA PRO A 790 16.36 33.73 -17.16
C PRO A 790 15.36 33.78 -18.32
N ALA A 791 15.84 34.07 -19.54
CA ALA A 791 14.99 34.11 -20.73
C ALA A 791 14.31 32.75 -20.99
N ARG A 792 15.04 31.65 -20.82
CA ARG A 792 14.45 30.30 -20.92
C ARG A 792 13.43 30.02 -19.82
N LEU A 793 13.65 30.48 -18.59
CA LEU A 793 12.65 30.36 -17.51
C LEU A 793 11.39 31.18 -17.84
N GLU A 794 11.56 32.43 -18.26
CA GLU A 794 10.46 33.32 -18.64
C GLU A 794 9.63 32.74 -19.78
N ALA A 795 10.26 32.08 -20.75
CA ALA A 795 9.60 31.40 -21.85
C ALA A 795 8.69 30.24 -21.40
N THR A 796 8.87 29.71 -20.19
CA THR A 796 7.96 28.71 -19.58
C THR A 796 6.74 29.33 -18.88
N GLY A 797 6.54 30.65 -19.01
CA GLY A 797 5.44 31.38 -18.37
C GLY A 797 5.74 31.84 -16.94
N LYS A 798 6.97 31.65 -16.45
CA LYS A 798 7.35 31.96 -15.04
C LYS A 798 7.96 33.35 -14.86
N LYS A 799 7.66 34.29 -15.76
CA LYS A 799 8.27 35.63 -15.76
C LYS A 799 8.08 36.40 -14.46
N GLU A 800 6.91 36.28 -13.84
CA GLU A 800 6.61 36.94 -12.57
C GLU A 800 7.35 36.30 -11.38
N LEU A 801 7.77 35.03 -11.50
CA LEU A 801 8.50 34.30 -10.46
C LEU A 801 10.01 34.52 -10.56
N THR A 802 10.52 34.79 -11.77
CA THR A 802 11.95 34.92 -12.08
C THR A 802 12.71 35.85 -11.12
N PRO A 803 12.24 37.07 -10.76
CA PRO A 803 12.97 37.94 -9.85
C PRO A 803 13.14 37.33 -8.46
N THR A 804 12.09 36.72 -7.92
CA THR A 804 12.12 36.05 -6.60
C THR A 804 13.04 34.84 -6.62
N LEU A 805 12.96 34.01 -7.66
CA LEU A 805 13.82 32.84 -7.85
C LEU A 805 15.29 33.23 -8.00
N ALA A 806 15.59 34.28 -8.77
CA ALA A 806 16.94 34.79 -8.94
C ALA A 806 17.52 35.32 -7.61
N ALA A 807 16.72 36.06 -6.83
CA ALA A 807 17.12 36.54 -5.51
C ALA A 807 17.39 35.38 -4.54
N MET A 808 16.52 34.36 -4.52
CA MET A 808 16.73 33.14 -3.73
C MET A 808 18.01 32.42 -4.14
N ALA A 809 18.23 32.22 -5.45
CA ALA A 809 19.43 31.58 -5.96
C ALA A 809 20.70 32.36 -5.57
N ASP A 810 20.67 33.69 -5.63
CA ASP A 810 21.78 34.55 -5.19
C ASP A 810 22.07 34.43 -3.70
N GLU A 811 21.03 34.35 -2.87
CA GLU A 811 21.18 34.20 -1.42
C GLU A 811 21.75 32.83 -1.07
N VAL A 812 21.27 31.76 -1.71
CA VAL A 812 21.79 30.39 -1.54
C VAL A 812 23.25 30.31 -1.98
N LEU A 813 23.63 30.94 -3.09
CA LEU A 813 25.02 30.94 -3.55
C LEU A 813 25.96 31.74 -2.63
N LYS A 814 25.49 32.83 -2.03
CA LYS A 814 26.26 33.65 -1.08
C LYS A 814 26.36 33.01 0.30
N HIS A 815 25.28 32.37 0.75
CA HIS A 815 25.12 31.83 2.09
C HIS A 815 24.54 30.40 2.05
N PRO A 816 25.28 29.42 1.52
CA PRO A 816 24.75 28.09 1.30
C PRO A 816 24.28 27.40 2.60
N ALA A 817 24.94 27.69 3.73
CA ALA A 817 24.51 27.21 5.06
C ALA A 817 23.10 27.69 5.47
N ARG A 818 22.60 28.79 4.91
CA ARG A 818 21.24 29.31 5.18
C ARG A 818 20.18 28.71 4.26
N PHE A 819 20.48 27.70 3.45
CA PHE A 819 19.54 27.13 2.48
C PHE A 819 18.14 26.85 3.08
N VAL A 820 18.08 26.20 4.24
CA VAL A 820 16.80 25.88 4.91
C VAL A 820 16.08 27.13 5.41
N ASP A 821 16.83 28.08 5.96
CA ASP A 821 16.27 29.35 6.45
C ASP A 821 15.69 30.16 5.29
N ILE A 822 16.39 30.20 4.14
CA ILE A 822 15.92 30.88 2.93
C ILE A 822 14.61 30.25 2.45
N LEU A 823 14.52 28.91 2.39
CA LEU A 823 13.27 28.24 2.02
C LEU A 823 12.15 28.54 3.01
N ARG A 824 12.45 28.62 4.32
CA ARG A 824 11.47 28.96 5.37
C ARG A 824 10.98 30.40 5.25
N GLU A 825 11.90 31.35 5.04
CA GLU A 825 11.59 32.76 4.81
C GLU A 825 10.75 32.97 3.54
N LYS A 826 10.85 32.05 2.58
CA LYS A 826 10.07 32.04 1.33
C LYS A 826 8.91 31.05 1.33
N ARG A 827 8.44 30.60 2.51
CA ARG A 827 7.39 29.58 2.63
C ARG A 827 6.14 29.91 1.82
N ASP A 828 5.62 31.14 1.89
CA ASP A 828 4.40 31.51 1.18
C ASP A 828 4.57 31.46 -0.34
N PHE A 829 5.73 31.92 -0.83
CA PHE A 829 6.10 31.82 -2.24
C PHE A 829 6.20 30.35 -2.69
N LEU A 830 6.84 29.50 -1.89
CA LEU A 830 6.95 28.06 -2.17
C LEU A 830 5.57 27.39 -2.13
N SER A 831 4.72 27.76 -1.17
CA SER A 831 3.36 27.22 -1.04
C SER A 831 2.49 27.57 -2.24
N ALA A 832 2.62 28.78 -2.77
CA ALA A 832 1.85 29.21 -3.93
C ALA A 832 2.31 28.58 -5.26
N ASN A 833 3.61 28.28 -5.40
CA ASN A 833 4.20 27.95 -6.71
C ASN A 833 4.80 26.54 -6.82
N TYR A 834 5.14 25.92 -5.69
CA TYR A 834 5.91 24.66 -5.64
C TYR A 834 5.36 23.64 -4.64
N GLN A 835 4.18 23.86 -4.06
CA GLN A 835 3.46 22.84 -3.30
C GLN A 835 2.37 22.21 -4.16
N THR A 836 2.24 20.89 -4.06
CA THR A 836 1.19 20.11 -4.73
C THR A 836 -0.13 20.11 -3.97
N CYS A 837 -0.09 20.30 -2.65
CA CYS A 837 -1.25 20.49 -1.79
C CYS A 837 -0.87 21.36 -0.58
N THR A 838 -1.77 22.23 -0.17
CA THR A 838 -1.51 23.18 0.94
C THR A 838 -2.30 22.86 2.21
N GLN A 839 -3.07 21.75 2.24
CA GLN A 839 -3.80 21.34 3.44
C GLN A 839 -2.87 20.69 4.44
N GLU A 840 -2.89 21.18 5.69
CA GLU A 840 -1.98 20.68 6.74
C GLU A 840 -2.71 19.91 7.85
N ILE A 841 -4.00 20.22 8.09
CA ILE A 841 -4.79 19.56 9.14
C ILE A 841 -5.54 18.37 8.53
N GLU A 842 -5.19 17.18 8.99
CA GLU A 842 -5.63 15.91 8.39
C GLU A 842 -7.06 15.52 8.78
N ASN A 843 -7.58 16.13 9.85
CA ASN A 843 -8.89 15.84 10.44
C ASN A 843 -9.81 17.06 10.55
N GLU A 844 -9.57 18.15 9.81
CA GLU A 844 -10.47 19.32 9.84
C GLU A 844 -11.79 19.08 9.09
N GLY A 845 -11.78 18.08 8.21
CA GLY A 845 -12.88 17.82 7.29
C GLY A 845 -14.02 16.96 7.83
N HIS A 846 -15.03 16.81 6.97
CA HIS A 846 -16.31 16.12 7.21
C HIS A 846 -17.05 16.68 8.44
N ARG A 847 -17.46 17.95 8.34
CA ARG A 847 -18.10 18.73 9.41
C ARG A 847 -19.59 18.40 9.60
N PHE A 848 -20.04 17.24 9.13
CA PHE A 848 -21.44 16.84 9.06
C PHE A 848 -22.20 16.97 10.40
N GLY A 849 -21.56 16.68 11.53
CA GLY A 849 -22.22 16.77 12.84
C GLY A 849 -22.50 18.18 13.36
N GLU A 850 -22.04 19.25 12.71
CA GLU A 850 -22.11 20.61 13.28
C GLU A 850 -23.51 21.15 13.49
N ASP A 851 -24.41 20.80 12.59
CA ASP A 851 -25.78 21.29 12.58
C ASP A 851 -26.77 20.31 13.22
N LEU A 852 -26.27 19.15 13.67
CA LEU A 852 -27.07 18.16 14.38
C LEU A 852 -27.21 18.51 15.87
N SER A 853 -28.39 18.25 16.42
CA SER A 853 -28.60 18.32 17.86
C SER A 853 -27.80 17.22 18.58
N GLU A 854 -27.47 17.42 19.86
CA GLU A 854 -26.80 16.38 20.67
C GLU A 854 -27.58 15.06 20.72
N ALA A 855 -28.92 15.14 20.71
CA ALA A 855 -29.77 13.97 20.63
C ALA A 855 -29.62 13.24 19.28
N ASP A 856 -29.57 13.98 18.17
CA ASP A 856 -29.39 13.41 16.83
C ASP A 856 -28.00 12.80 16.63
N LYS A 857 -26.96 13.40 17.22
CA LYS A 857 -25.60 12.83 17.19
C LYS A 857 -25.53 11.48 17.90
N LYS A 858 -26.13 11.39 19.10
CA LYS A 858 -26.24 10.13 19.85
C LYS A 858 -27.08 9.10 19.11
N ALA A 859 -28.21 9.53 18.53
CA ALA A 859 -29.10 8.69 17.75
C ALA A 859 -28.38 8.09 16.53
N LEU A 860 -27.66 8.91 15.76
CA LEU A 860 -26.87 8.47 14.62
C LEU A 860 -25.76 7.49 15.02
N THR A 861 -25.09 7.76 16.15
CA THR A 861 -24.08 6.85 16.74
C THR A 861 -24.68 5.49 17.09
N ALA A 862 -25.88 5.46 17.68
CA ALA A 862 -26.59 4.22 17.97
C ALA A 862 -26.97 3.48 16.68
N PHE A 863 -27.60 4.16 15.73
CA PHE A 863 -28.06 3.53 14.49
C PHE A 863 -26.92 2.94 13.65
N LEU A 864 -25.82 3.66 13.44
CA LEU A 864 -24.68 3.15 12.67
C LEU A 864 -24.00 1.95 13.33
N ALA A 865 -24.15 1.73 14.64
CA ALA A 865 -23.67 0.52 15.31
C ALA A 865 -24.52 -0.72 15.01
N THR A 866 -25.71 -0.55 14.42
CA THR A 866 -26.58 -1.65 13.97
C THR A 866 -26.30 -2.08 12.52
N LEU A 867 -25.45 -1.33 11.82
CA LEU A 867 -25.04 -1.53 10.43
C LEU A 867 -23.63 -2.13 10.35
#